data_AF-A0ABD0QFA1-F1
#
_entry.id   AF-A0ABD0QFA1-F1
#
_cell.length_a   1.000
_cell.length_b   1.000
_cell.length_c   1.000
_cell.angle_alpha   90.00
_cell.angle_beta   90.00
_cell.angle_gamma   90.00
#
_symmetry.space_group_name_H-M   'P 1'
#
loop_
_entity.id
_entity.type
_entity.pdbx_description
1 polymer ?
#
loop_
_entity_poly.entity_id
_entity_poly.type
_entity_poly.pdbx_seq_one_letter_code
_entity_poly.pdbx_strand_id
1 'polypeptide(L)'
;FLIGSFPVGFEWSISSESFKVEGGWAEHGKGETIWDRFSHEGHVSGNQTADLACDSYNKVDYDVYLLRGMKTPNYQFSISWARIFPTGRKESLLEKGVAYYDKMIDTLLQSGIEPTVTLYHWDLPQALQDLGGWESDSIVEAFKEFSDFCFSHYGDRVKTWITFGSPWAVSNLGYGTGEHPPRVKDPVIASYKVTHNIIKSHAEAWHIYNDNYRNLQGGKVGIALNSDWAEPNDPLNNKDVAAAERYLNFMLGWFAHPIFVDGDYPAVLKEQIEFKKTLCGKEVARLPVFTEAEKQRIKGTADFFGLNHHTSRLISESLNSCDAGPNNVGDFQTHIDATWPTTASNQIQSVPWGLRRLLNYISSEYTSITKVPIYITGNGMPTEYDGDVFNDTDRVDYLKSYINEAMKAVQLDTIGVQRFTVQSLMDGFEGPQGYGHRFGLHYVYFEGADRPRTPKASLYYYSNVIERNGFAETVANTNMQTYGNKVTITRLPSLPPSEVPSKSKVVWEKFTPQTKFDRQLYHYGTFSEGFHWGVSSSAYQVEGGWNADGKGPSVWDTFSQKPGSTANNDNGNVACDSYNKIDADLYMLRALKVKTYRFSLSWSRIFPSGYKASLNQKGVDYYNKLINGLVANNIAPMVTLYHWDLPQALQDINGWDNPEMINIFNEYCDFCYATFGDRVKFWITFNEPQTIAWSGYGLGQIPPNVNQPGDAPYRIAHNLLKAHAQAYHTYDQKYRASQGGLVSISLNAEWAEPLDVKAPREVMAADRALQFQLGWFAHPIFKNGDYPDAMKWQIGNKSELQGLAESRLPSFTDQDKAFIQGTADVFCISTYTTKVVSHVTSRLDIVSYETDQDVKKDEAEGHLNTAVNEQKAVAWGLRRLLNWLKEEYGDPEIYVTENGVATGLDTTVDDTERIFFLKTYVDEALK
;
A
#
# COMPACT_ATOMS: atom_id res chain seq x y z
N PHE A 1 22.80 -9.57 18.68
CA PHE A 1 21.66 -8.80 18.13
C PHE A 1 20.92 -8.20 19.31
N LEU A 2 20.57 -6.90 19.25
CA LEU A 2 19.86 -6.20 20.33
C LEU A 2 18.35 -6.25 20.08
N ILE A 3 17.58 -6.76 21.05
CA ILE A 3 16.11 -6.74 21.03
C ILE A 3 15.64 -5.54 21.85
N GLY A 4 14.89 -4.64 21.24
CA GLY A 4 14.42 -3.41 21.88
C GLY A 4 13.79 -2.45 20.88
N SER A 5 13.44 -1.25 21.35
CA SER A 5 12.88 -0.18 20.52
C SER A 5 13.76 1.06 20.56
N PHE A 6 13.76 1.85 19.49
CA PHE A 6 14.36 3.18 19.50
C PHE A 6 13.61 4.12 20.46
N PRO A 7 14.24 5.23 20.88
CA PRO A 7 13.58 6.22 21.71
C PRO A 7 12.26 6.72 21.09
N VAL A 8 11.33 7.16 21.94
CA VAL A 8 10.11 7.83 21.46
C VAL A 8 10.49 9.09 20.70
N GLY A 9 9.90 9.28 19.52
CA GLY A 9 10.24 10.39 18.62
C GLY A 9 11.41 10.10 17.68
N PHE A 10 11.94 8.87 17.64
CA PHE A 10 12.88 8.47 16.59
C PHE A 10 12.19 8.51 15.22
N GLU A 11 12.85 9.15 14.25
CA GLU A 11 12.28 9.42 12.95
C GLU A 11 12.69 8.33 11.94
N TRP A 12 11.70 7.60 11.43
CA TRP A 12 11.90 6.67 10.32
C TRP A 12 11.64 7.38 9.00
N SER A 13 12.53 7.19 8.03
CA SER A 13 12.41 7.85 6.73
C SER A 13 12.79 6.91 5.60
N ILE A 14 12.43 7.31 4.39
CA ILE A 14 12.83 6.67 3.14
C ILE A 14 13.11 7.75 2.11
N SER A 15 14.07 7.51 1.20
CA SER A 15 14.49 8.52 0.24
C SER A 15 14.20 8.18 -1.23
N SER A 16 14.13 9.23 -2.04
CA SER A 16 14.29 9.20 -3.49
C SER A 16 15.13 10.39 -3.96
N GLU A 17 15.77 10.25 -5.10
CA GLU A 17 16.54 11.34 -5.72
C GLU A 17 15.92 11.76 -7.06
N SER A 18 15.78 13.07 -7.28
CA SER A 18 15.11 13.69 -8.43
C SER A 18 15.57 13.10 -9.76
N PHE A 19 16.88 13.11 -10.03
CA PHE A 19 17.42 12.59 -11.29
C PHE A 19 17.25 11.07 -11.43
N LYS A 20 17.04 10.33 -10.33
CA LYS A 20 16.88 8.88 -10.37
C LYS A 20 15.46 8.44 -10.68
N VAL A 21 14.45 9.22 -10.28
CA VAL A 21 13.04 8.78 -10.29
C VAL A 21 12.08 9.67 -11.07
N GLU A 22 12.33 10.98 -11.19
CA GLU A 22 11.32 11.90 -11.72
C GLU A 22 10.97 11.64 -13.18
N GLY A 23 11.98 11.51 -14.05
CA GLY A 23 11.78 11.53 -15.50
C GLY A 23 11.34 12.91 -16.00
N GLY A 24 10.67 12.95 -17.15
CA GLY A 24 10.17 14.19 -17.76
C GLY A 24 11.29 15.20 -18.00
N TRP A 25 12.44 14.75 -18.53
CA TRP A 25 13.69 15.53 -18.55
C TRP A 25 13.58 16.89 -19.27
N ALA A 26 12.73 16.97 -20.30
CA ALA A 26 12.42 18.19 -21.06
C ALA A 26 10.93 18.59 -20.95
N GLU A 27 10.15 17.90 -20.11
CA GLU A 27 8.72 18.14 -19.98
C GLU A 27 8.45 19.53 -19.37
N HIS A 28 7.44 20.22 -19.89
CA HIS A 28 7.05 21.57 -19.48
C HIS A 28 8.16 22.63 -19.52
N GLY A 29 9.27 22.39 -20.22
CA GLY A 29 10.38 23.34 -20.32
C GLY A 29 11.43 23.22 -19.21
N LYS A 30 11.49 22.09 -18.48
CA LYS A 30 12.63 21.78 -17.61
C LYS A 30 13.96 21.94 -18.37
N GLY A 31 14.95 22.55 -17.72
CA GLY A 31 16.30 22.67 -18.27
C GLY A 31 17.07 21.36 -18.26
N GLU A 32 18.02 21.25 -19.18
CA GLU A 32 19.00 20.17 -19.22
C GLU A 32 19.87 20.19 -17.95
N THR A 33 20.09 19.04 -17.33
CA THR A 33 21.04 18.83 -16.24
C THR A 33 22.33 18.18 -16.75
N ILE A 34 23.38 18.21 -15.93
CA ILE A 34 24.63 17.50 -16.24
C ILE A 34 24.45 15.98 -16.41
N TRP A 35 23.44 15.38 -15.76
CA TRP A 35 23.12 13.96 -15.93
C TRP A 35 22.37 13.68 -17.24
N ASP A 36 21.47 14.58 -17.65
CA ASP A 36 20.78 14.49 -18.94
C ASP A 36 21.83 14.44 -20.06
N ARG A 37 22.73 15.43 -20.11
CA ARG A 37 23.83 15.49 -21.09
C ARG A 37 24.72 14.25 -21.06
N PHE A 38 25.16 13.84 -19.86
CA PHE A 38 26.05 12.69 -19.69
C PHE A 38 25.43 11.40 -20.23
N SER A 39 24.14 11.18 -19.99
CA SER A 39 23.43 9.99 -20.47
C SER A 39 23.17 10.05 -21.98
N HIS A 40 22.81 11.21 -22.53
CA HIS A 40 22.58 11.41 -23.98
C HIS A 40 23.85 11.28 -24.82
N GLU A 41 25.02 11.56 -24.23
CA GLU A 41 26.32 11.32 -24.86
C GLU A 41 26.78 9.85 -24.80
N GLY A 42 26.01 8.94 -24.19
CA GLY A 42 26.29 7.50 -24.16
C GLY A 42 27.35 7.08 -23.13
N HIS A 43 27.52 7.84 -22.04
CA HIS A 43 28.50 7.51 -20.98
C HIS A 43 27.94 6.58 -19.89
N VAL A 44 26.69 6.13 -20.05
CA VAL A 44 25.98 5.25 -19.11
C VAL A 44 25.96 3.83 -19.69
N SER A 45 26.08 2.82 -18.83
CA SER A 45 26.00 1.41 -19.23
C SER A 45 24.74 1.14 -20.07
N GLY A 46 24.92 0.44 -21.19
CA GLY A 46 23.83 0.13 -22.12
C GLY A 46 23.20 1.34 -22.83
N ASN A 47 23.84 2.52 -22.82
CA ASN A 47 23.31 3.79 -23.33
C ASN A 47 21.93 4.14 -22.75
N GLN A 48 21.71 3.75 -21.49
CA GLN A 48 20.46 4.03 -20.79
C GLN A 48 20.39 5.51 -20.37
N THR A 49 19.18 6.08 -20.36
CA THR A 49 18.92 7.47 -19.96
C THR A 49 17.91 7.54 -18.82
N ALA A 50 17.92 8.66 -18.09
CA ALA A 50 16.95 8.97 -17.05
C ALA A 50 15.72 9.74 -17.58
N ASP A 51 15.53 9.79 -18.91
CA ASP A 51 14.51 10.62 -19.56
C ASP A 51 13.11 10.37 -19.03
N LEU A 52 12.76 9.09 -18.89
CA LEU A 52 11.51 8.65 -18.27
C LEU A 52 11.72 8.18 -16.84
N ALA A 53 12.88 7.57 -16.52
CA ALA A 53 13.18 7.01 -15.20
C ALA A 53 12.00 6.19 -14.63
N CYS A 54 11.51 6.55 -13.45
CA CYS A 54 10.34 5.94 -12.82
C CYS A 54 9.05 6.70 -13.14
N ASP A 55 9.11 7.81 -13.86
CA ASP A 55 7.97 8.67 -14.16
C ASP A 55 7.26 9.21 -12.90
N SER A 56 8.02 9.43 -11.81
CA SER A 56 7.48 10.01 -10.57
C SER A 56 6.93 11.43 -10.79
N TYR A 57 7.40 12.15 -11.82
CA TYR A 57 6.86 13.46 -12.20
C TYR A 57 5.34 13.41 -12.44
N ASN A 58 4.86 12.34 -13.06
CA ASN A 58 3.44 12.14 -13.37
C ASN A 58 2.69 11.29 -12.33
N LYS A 59 3.38 10.77 -11.32
CA LYS A 59 2.87 9.71 -10.40
C LYS A 59 2.93 10.07 -8.92
N VAL A 60 2.86 11.37 -8.57
CA VAL A 60 2.87 11.85 -7.17
C VAL A 60 1.86 11.11 -6.27
N ASP A 61 0.60 10.99 -6.72
CA ASP A 61 -0.45 10.36 -5.92
C ASP A 61 -0.18 8.86 -5.70
N TYR A 62 0.41 8.20 -6.69
CA TYR A 62 0.80 6.79 -6.62
C TYR A 62 1.98 6.58 -5.67
N ASP A 63 3.04 7.38 -5.79
CA ASP A 63 4.21 7.26 -4.92
C ASP A 63 3.85 7.57 -3.45
N VAL A 64 2.99 8.58 -3.20
CA VAL A 64 2.49 8.87 -1.85
C VAL A 64 1.55 7.79 -1.32
N TYR A 65 0.76 7.15 -2.19
CA TYR A 65 -0.03 5.98 -1.82
C TYR A 65 0.86 4.84 -1.28
N LEU A 66 2.01 4.59 -1.91
CA LEU A 66 2.95 3.57 -1.45
C LEU A 66 3.52 3.92 -0.07
N LEU A 67 3.91 5.19 0.15
CA LEU A 67 4.42 5.66 1.44
C LEU A 67 3.40 5.46 2.58
N ARG A 68 2.09 5.63 2.32
CA ARG A 68 1.03 5.36 3.31
C ARG A 68 0.99 3.90 3.73
N GLY A 69 1.12 2.96 2.79
CA GLY A 69 1.12 1.52 3.08
C GLY A 69 2.28 1.10 3.98
N MET A 70 3.43 1.79 3.85
CA MET A 70 4.63 1.56 4.64
C MET A 70 4.55 2.13 6.06
N LYS A 71 3.60 3.04 6.33
CA LYS A 71 3.50 3.85 7.56
C LYS A 71 4.75 4.71 7.83
N THR A 72 5.51 5.09 6.82
CA THR A 72 6.69 5.93 7.04
C THR A 72 6.25 7.34 7.45
N PRO A 73 6.74 7.86 8.60
CA PRO A 73 6.34 9.20 9.06
C PRO A 73 7.06 10.32 8.30
N ASN A 74 8.16 10.02 7.62
CA ASN A 74 8.95 11.00 6.88
C ASN A 74 9.32 10.49 5.48
N TYR A 75 9.41 11.41 4.52
CA TYR A 75 9.90 11.13 3.16
C TYR A 75 10.97 12.16 2.76
N GLN A 76 12.14 11.66 2.37
CA GLN A 76 13.27 12.48 1.92
C GLN A 76 13.36 12.51 0.40
N PHE A 77 13.17 13.66 -0.23
CA PHE A 77 13.32 13.80 -1.68
C PHE A 77 14.17 15.02 -2.05
N SER A 78 14.70 15.06 -3.27
CA SER A 78 15.42 16.23 -3.78
C SER A 78 14.60 17.04 -4.77
N ILE A 79 14.85 18.35 -4.81
CA ILE A 79 14.32 19.24 -5.84
C ILE A 79 15.32 19.28 -6.99
N SER A 80 14.83 19.11 -8.22
CA SER A 80 15.63 19.33 -9.42
C SER A 80 15.75 20.82 -9.69
N TRP A 81 16.96 21.35 -9.49
CA TRP A 81 17.25 22.78 -9.70
C TRP A 81 16.87 23.20 -11.13
N ALA A 82 17.22 22.42 -12.14
CA ALA A 82 16.88 22.72 -13.55
C ALA A 82 15.38 22.66 -13.86
N ARG A 83 14.56 22.04 -13.00
CA ARG A 83 13.10 22.03 -13.15
C ARG A 83 12.45 23.31 -12.60
N ILE A 84 13.07 23.94 -11.62
CA ILE A 84 12.63 25.22 -11.05
C ILE A 84 13.23 26.39 -11.83
N PHE A 85 14.54 26.37 -12.04
CA PHE A 85 15.32 27.34 -12.80
C PHE A 85 16.04 26.62 -13.95
N PRO A 86 15.44 26.51 -15.15
CA PRO A 86 16.03 25.89 -16.32
C PRO A 86 17.45 26.38 -16.68
N THR A 87 17.76 27.66 -16.46
CA THR A 87 19.12 28.19 -16.67
C THR A 87 19.97 28.21 -15.39
N GLY A 88 19.41 27.73 -14.28
CA GLY A 88 19.99 27.78 -12.94
C GLY A 88 19.84 29.13 -12.23
N ARG A 89 19.25 30.14 -12.89
CA ARG A 89 19.01 31.48 -12.33
C ARG A 89 17.52 31.77 -12.17
N LYS A 90 17.18 32.59 -11.17
CA LYS A 90 15.80 32.97 -10.82
C LYS A 90 14.99 33.55 -11.98
N GLU A 91 15.66 34.23 -12.91
CA GLU A 91 15.07 34.80 -14.13
C GLU A 91 14.39 33.75 -15.03
N SER A 92 14.81 32.49 -14.91
CA SER A 92 14.26 31.37 -15.69
C SER A 92 13.10 30.64 -15.00
N LEU A 93 12.60 31.14 -13.86
CA LEU A 93 11.58 30.48 -13.04
C LEU A 93 10.47 29.81 -13.88
N LEU A 94 10.29 28.51 -13.64
CA LEU A 94 9.30 27.70 -14.31
C LEU A 94 8.19 27.27 -13.32
N GLU A 95 7.05 27.94 -13.39
CA GLU A 95 5.88 27.71 -12.52
C GLU A 95 5.38 26.27 -12.54
N LYS A 96 5.52 25.55 -13.66
CA LYS A 96 5.14 24.14 -13.77
C LYS A 96 6.03 23.22 -12.93
N GLY A 97 7.31 23.54 -12.81
CA GLY A 97 8.21 22.84 -11.91
C GLY A 97 7.87 23.09 -10.46
N VAL A 98 7.54 24.34 -10.12
CA VAL A 98 7.10 24.73 -8.77
C VAL A 98 5.83 23.98 -8.35
N ALA A 99 4.81 24.00 -9.22
CA ALA A 99 3.53 23.35 -8.97
C ALA A 99 3.64 21.83 -8.74
N TYR A 100 4.64 21.17 -9.34
CA TYR A 100 4.91 19.75 -9.11
C TYR A 100 5.34 19.48 -7.66
N TYR A 101 6.30 20.26 -7.14
CA TYR A 101 6.74 20.08 -5.75
C TYR A 101 5.71 20.58 -4.74
N ASP A 102 4.91 21.60 -5.07
CA ASP A 102 3.73 21.98 -4.27
C ASP A 102 2.76 20.79 -4.14
N LYS A 103 2.40 20.16 -5.27
CA LYS A 103 1.53 18.98 -5.26
C LYS A 103 2.15 17.86 -4.40
N MET A 104 3.44 17.58 -4.56
CA MET A 104 4.12 16.53 -3.78
C MET A 104 4.09 16.82 -2.27
N ILE A 105 4.48 18.02 -1.86
CA ILE A 105 4.53 18.44 -0.45
C ILE A 105 3.13 18.41 0.18
N ASP A 106 2.13 18.97 -0.51
CA ASP A 106 0.75 19.01 -0.02
C ASP A 106 0.18 17.60 0.11
N THR A 107 0.44 16.72 -0.86
CA THR A 107 -0.04 15.33 -0.85
C THR A 107 0.62 14.53 0.27
N LEU A 108 1.90 14.75 0.57
CA LEU A 108 2.60 14.15 1.72
C LEU A 108 1.98 14.60 3.05
N LEU A 109 1.79 15.91 3.24
CA LEU A 109 1.22 16.45 4.48
C LEU A 109 -0.23 16.02 4.70
N GLN A 110 -1.06 16.02 3.64
CA GLN A 110 -2.42 15.46 3.69
C GLN A 110 -2.42 13.96 4.03
N SER A 111 -1.31 13.27 3.79
CA SER A 111 -1.11 11.86 4.13
C SER A 111 -0.55 11.64 5.53
N GLY A 112 -0.20 12.71 6.25
CA GLY A 112 0.46 12.64 7.56
C GLY A 112 1.95 12.28 7.47
N ILE A 113 2.60 12.55 6.33
CA ILE A 113 4.01 12.26 6.07
C ILE A 113 4.77 13.59 6.01
N GLU A 114 5.80 13.73 6.83
CA GLU A 114 6.63 14.93 6.87
C GLU A 114 7.65 14.95 5.71
N PRO A 115 7.75 16.04 4.95
CA PRO A 115 8.76 16.18 3.90
C PRO A 115 10.13 16.59 4.48
N THR A 116 11.17 15.85 4.11
CA THR A 116 12.57 16.28 4.19
C THR A 116 13.07 16.60 2.79
N VAL A 117 13.52 17.83 2.55
CA VAL A 117 13.90 18.28 1.19
C VAL A 117 15.40 18.43 1.07
N THR A 118 15.97 17.82 0.03
CA THR A 118 17.35 18.02 -0.40
C THR A 118 17.40 19.04 -1.55
N LEU A 119 18.12 20.14 -1.38
CA LEU A 119 18.19 21.21 -2.38
C LEU A 119 19.02 20.80 -3.60
N TYR A 120 20.16 20.14 -3.38
CA TYR A 120 21.02 19.68 -4.47
C TYR A 120 21.44 18.22 -4.31
N HIS A 121 21.10 17.41 -5.31
CA HIS A 121 21.46 16.00 -5.36
C HIS A 121 22.02 15.60 -6.72
N TRP A 122 23.15 16.24 -7.06
CA TRP A 122 24.02 15.94 -8.22
C TRP A 122 23.48 16.38 -9.60
N ASP A 123 22.34 17.03 -9.66
CA ASP A 123 21.62 17.38 -10.89
C ASP A 123 21.74 18.86 -11.26
N LEU A 124 22.99 19.35 -11.33
CA LEU A 124 23.29 20.74 -11.68
C LEU A 124 22.69 21.11 -13.05
N PRO A 125 22.03 22.28 -13.20
CA PRO A 125 21.64 22.80 -14.50
C PRO A 125 22.85 22.92 -15.41
N GLN A 126 22.76 22.35 -16.61
CA GLN A 126 23.85 22.32 -17.58
C GLN A 126 24.28 23.74 -18.00
N ALA A 127 23.35 24.69 -18.03
CA ALA A 127 23.65 26.10 -18.29
C ALA A 127 24.62 26.72 -17.27
N LEU A 128 24.58 26.29 -16.00
CA LEU A 128 25.57 26.70 -14.99
C LEU A 128 26.90 25.97 -15.17
N GLN A 129 26.86 24.70 -15.55
CA GLN A 129 28.06 23.93 -15.85
C GLN A 129 28.85 24.52 -17.04
N ASP A 130 28.14 24.97 -18.08
CA ASP A 130 28.74 25.63 -19.26
C ASP A 130 29.45 26.95 -18.88
N LEU A 131 29.11 27.55 -17.73
CA LEU A 131 29.77 28.72 -17.12
C LEU A 131 30.84 28.35 -16.08
N GLY A 132 31.26 27.08 -16.03
CA GLY A 132 32.28 26.55 -15.11
C GLY A 132 31.72 25.79 -13.90
N GLY A 133 30.39 25.72 -13.73
CA GLY A 133 29.74 24.94 -12.70
C GLY A 133 30.31 25.20 -11.31
N TRP A 134 30.61 24.13 -10.57
CA TRP A 134 31.14 24.25 -9.20
C TRP A 134 32.58 24.79 -9.11
N GLU A 135 33.34 24.81 -10.21
CA GLU A 135 34.66 25.46 -10.24
C GLU A 135 34.56 27.00 -10.26
N SER A 136 33.40 27.54 -10.64
CA SER A 136 33.16 28.98 -10.71
C SER A 136 32.65 29.51 -9.38
N ASP A 137 33.28 30.55 -8.84
CA ASP A 137 32.86 31.16 -7.56
C ASP A 137 31.45 31.77 -7.65
N SER A 138 30.99 32.08 -8.87
CA SER A 138 29.64 32.58 -9.13
C SER A 138 28.52 31.57 -8.80
N ILE A 139 28.87 30.29 -8.63
CA ILE A 139 27.93 29.22 -8.23
C ILE A 139 27.42 29.40 -6.81
N VAL A 140 28.21 30.06 -5.95
CA VAL A 140 27.83 30.34 -4.56
C VAL A 140 26.60 31.22 -4.54
N GLU A 141 26.60 32.30 -5.34
CA GLU A 141 25.44 33.17 -5.47
C GLU A 141 24.26 32.49 -6.18
N ALA A 142 24.51 31.67 -7.21
CA ALA A 142 23.44 30.94 -7.90
C ALA A 142 22.71 29.97 -6.95
N PHE A 143 23.45 29.20 -6.16
CA PHE A 143 22.87 28.27 -5.20
C PHE A 143 22.18 28.99 -4.05
N LYS A 144 22.72 30.13 -3.64
CA LYS A 144 22.12 31.03 -2.67
C LYS A 144 20.74 31.53 -3.12
N GLU A 145 20.64 32.03 -4.36
CA GLU A 145 19.36 32.45 -4.99
C GLU A 145 18.34 31.31 -5.05
N PHE A 146 18.79 30.10 -5.41
CA PHE A 146 17.93 28.92 -5.47
C PHE A 146 17.44 28.45 -4.10
N SER A 147 18.34 28.46 -3.10
CA SER A 147 18.00 28.14 -1.72
C SER A 147 17.00 29.13 -1.15
N ASP A 148 17.22 30.43 -1.35
CA ASP A 148 16.30 31.50 -0.94
C ASP A 148 14.89 31.29 -1.50
N PHE A 149 14.79 31.00 -2.81
CA PHE A 149 13.52 30.68 -3.43
C PHE A 149 12.83 29.47 -2.77
N CYS A 150 13.54 28.35 -2.62
CA CYS A 150 12.98 27.14 -2.03
C CYS A 150 12.50 27.36 -0.58
N PHE A 151 13.28 28.07 0.24
CA PHE A 151 12.88 28.38 1.61
C PHE A 151 11.68 29.32 1.66
N SER A 152 11.63 30.34 0.79
CA SER A 152 10.51 31.28 0.73
C SER A 152 9.20 30.61 0.32
N HIS A 153 9.25 29.68 -0.64
CA HIS A 153 8.06 29.10 -1.26
C HIS A 153 7.55 27.84 -0.55
N TYR A 154 8.46 26.97 -0.09
CA TYR A 154 8.09 25.68 0.52
C TYR A 154 8.31 25.62 2.03
N GLY A 155 9.04 26.56 2.63
CA GLY A 155 9.45 26.47 4.04
C GLY A 155 8.33 26.70 5.07
N ASP A 156 7.17 27.19 4.63
CA ASP A 156 5.95 27.18 5.43
C ASP A 156 5.52 25.73 5.78
N ARG A 157 5.76 24.79 4.86
CA ARG A 157 5.40 23.36 4.95
C ARG A 157 6.58 22.44 5.25
N VAL A 158 7.78 22.74 4.75
CA VAL A 158 9.00 21.91 4.91
C VAL A 158 9.80 22.34 6.13
N LYS A 159 10.07 21.38 7.03
CA LYS A 159 10.75 21.64 8.32
C LYS A 159 12.13 21.02 8.44
N THR A 160 12.53 20.14 7.53
CA THR A 160 13.91 19.64 7.47
C THR A 160 14.49 19.83 6.07
N TRP A 161 15.61 20.53 6.01
CA TRP A 161 16.33 20.85 4.78
C TRP A 161 17.73 20.25 4.80
N ILE A 162 18.11 19.63 3.68
CA ILE A 162 19.46 19.16 3.39
C ILE A 162 19.97 19.99 2.22
N THR A 163 21.07 20.72 2.38
CA THR A 163 21.59 21.55 1.29
C THR A 163 22.20 20.71 0.16
N PHE A 164 23.04 19.72 0.54
CA PHE A 164 23.77 18.86 -0.40
C PHE A 164 23.65 17.40 0.03
N GLY A 165 23.34 16.52 -0.94
CA GLY A 165 23.48 15.08 -0.81
C GLY A 165 24.85 14.59 -1.31
N SER A 166 25.62 13.92 -0.46
CA SER A 166 26.90 13.27 -0.79
C SER A 166 27.88 14.15 -1.59
N PRO A 167 28.28 15.33 -1.08
CA PRO A 167 29.07 16.31 -1.84
C PRO A 167 30.47 15.82 -2.23
N TRP A 168 31.05 14.84 -1.50
CA TRP A 168 32.34 14.26 -1.88
C TRP A 168 32.28 13.52 -3.23
N ALA A 169 31.14 12.88 -3.54
CA ALA A 169 30.94 12.26 -4.84
C ALA A 169 30.95 13.30 -5.97
N VAL A 170 30.35 14.47 -5.73
CA VAL A 170 30.34 15.58 -6.70
C VAL A 170 31.76 16.09 -6.93
N SER A 171 32.50 16.41 -5.87
CA SER A 171 33.85 16.97 -6.00
C SER A 171 34.86 15.97 -6.57
N ASN A 172 34.88 14.74 -6.06
CA ASN A 172 35.88 13.76 -6.44
C ASN A 172 35.49 12.96 -7.69
N LEU A 173 34.28 12.41 -7.79
CA LEU A 173 33.89 11.61 -8.96
C LEU A 173 33.54 12.48 -10.17
N GLY A 174 32.97 13.67 -9.94
CA GLY A 174 32.60 14.61 -11.00
C GLY A 174 33.78 15.42 -11.55
N TYR A 175 34.63 15.95 -10.66
CA TYR A 175 35.72 16.87 -11.02
C TYR A 175 37.15 16.35 -10.76
N GLY A 176 37.32 15.26 -10.02
CA GLY A 176 38.60 14.61 -9.80
C GLY A 176 38.89 13.48 -10.80
N THR A 177 38.11 12.40 -10.72
CA THR A 177 38.29 11.19 -11.55
C THR A 177 37.55 11.28 -12.88
N GLY A 178 36.48 12.07 -12.92
CA GLY A 178 35.59 12.22 -14.07
C GLY A 178 34.75 10.97 -14.39
N GLU A 179 34.52 10.13 -13.38
CA GLU A 179 33.61 8.97 -13.45
C GLU A 179 32.14 9.40 -13.49
N HIS A 180 31.81 10.53 -12.86
CA HIS A 180 30.49 11.15 -12.87
C HIS A 180 30.49 12.42 -13.73
N PRO A 181 29.32 12.95 -14.14
CA PRO A 181 29.23 14.26 -14.74
C PRO A 181 29.80 15.34 -13.80
N PRO A 182 30.48 16.38 -14.32
CA PRO A 182 30.67 16.72 -15.74
C PRO A 182 31.90 16.07 -16.40
N ARG A 183 32.48 15.01 -15.81
CA ARG A 183 33.67 14.30 -16.31
C ARG A 183 34.96 15.11 -16.35
N VAL A 184 35.08 16.10 -15.47
CA VAL A 184 36.34 16.82 -15.31
C VAL A 184 37.34 15.89 -14.62
N LYS A 185 38.53 15.77 -15.20
CA LYS A 185 39.62 14.89 -14.73
C LYS A 185 40.76 15.72 -14.16
N ASP A 186 40.47 16.47 -13.09
CA ASP A 186 41.46 17.31 -12.43
C ASP A 186 41.45 17.09 -10.91
N PRO A 187 42.15 16.04 -10.44
CA PRO A 187 42.29 15.74 -9.03
C PRO A 187 43.26 16.69 -8.31
N VAL A 188 43.92 17.62 -9.01
CA VAL A 188 44.90 18.55 -8.42
C VAL A 188 44.22 19.85 -8.00
N ILE A 189 43.41 20.46 -8.89
CA ILE A 189 42.83 21.80 -8.67
C ILE A 189 41.30 21.71 -8.58
N ALA A 190 40.62 21.21 -9.61
CA ALA A 190 39.16 21.25 -9.70
C ALA A 190 38.46 20.58 -8.49
N SER A 191 38.84 19.36 -8.12
CA SER A 191 38.24 18.65 -6.97
C SER A 191 38.31 19.45 -5.65
N TYR A 192 39.43 20.13 -5.39
CA TYR A 192 39.59 20.97 -4.20
C TYR A 192 38.85 22.30 -4.30
N LYS A 193 38.86 22.93 -5.47
CA LYS A 193 38.13 24.18 -5.70
C LYS A 193 36.61 24.00 -5.59
N VAL A 194 36.09 22.91 -6.17
CA VAL A 194 34.68 22.52 -6.08
C VAL A 194 34.27 22.26 -4.64
N THR A 195 35.08 21.50 -3.88
CA THR A 195 34.83 21.27 -2.45
C THR A 195 34.73 22.58 -1.68
N HIS A 196 35.65 23.51 -1.94
CA HIS A 196 35.65 24.84 -1.32
C HIS A 196 34.39 25.65 -1.63
N ASN A 197 33.95 25.65 -2.89
CA ASN A 197 32.74 26.36 -3.31
C ASN A 197 31.46 25.70 -2.75
N ILE A 198 31.38 24.37 -2.68
CA ILE A 198 30.25 23.67 -2.06
C ILE A 198 30.10 24.04 -0.58
N ILE A 199 31.21 24.08 0.18
CA ILE A 199 31.17 24.45 1.61
C ILE A 199 30.67 25.89 1.78
N LYS A 200 31.14 26.82 0.94
CA LYS A 200 30.67 28.22 0.93
C LYS A 200 29.19 28.32 0.57
N SER A 201 28.74 27.59 -0.46
CA SER A 201 27.34 27.54 -0.86
C SER A 201 26.43 26.97 0.23
N HIS A 202 26.88 25.93 0.94
CA HIS A 202 26.16 25.38 2.09
C HIS A 202 26.03 26.42 3.21
N ALA A 203 27.12 27.09 3.58
CA ALA A 203 27.11 28.11 4.61
C ALA A 203 26.16 29.27 4.27
N GLU A 204 26.20 29.77 3.03
CA GLU A 204 25.30 30.84 2.60
C GLU A 204 23.82 30.41 2.61
N ALA A 205 23.50 29.17 2.19
CA ALA A 205 22.15 28.64 2.28
C ALA A 205 21.67 28.52 3.75
N TRP A 206 22.53 28.03 4.66
CA TRP A 206 22.18 27.96 6.09
C TRP A 206 21.92 29.35 6.69
N HIS A 207 22.76 30.34 6.36
CA HIS A 207 22.60 31.70 6.87
C HIS A 207 21.35 32.38 6.32
N ILE A 208 21.02 32.19 5.04
CA ILE A 208 19.73 32.68 4.51
C ILE A 208 18.57 32.10 5.31
N TYR A 209 18.57 30.78 5.53
CA TYR A 209 17.51 30.15 6.30
C TYR A 209 17.44 30.73 7.71
N ASN A 210 18.59 30.81 8.38
CA ASN A 210 18.70 31.31 9.74
C ASN A 210 18.21 32.76 9.88
N ASP A 211 18.67 33.63 8.99
CA ASP A 211 18.50 35.07 9.11
C ASP A 211 17.10 35.51 8.66
N ASN A 212 16.54 34.87 7.63
CA ASN A 212 15.30 35.30 7.00
C ASN A 212 14.07 34.43 7.36
N TYR A 213 14.26 33.13 7.62
CA TYR A 213 13.15 32.17 7.60
C TYR A 213 12.96 31.40 8.90
N ARG A 214 14.04 31.08 9.64
CA ARG A 214 14.01 30.19 10.81
C ARG A 214 13.05 30.65 11.89
N ASN A 215 13.01 31.95 12.19
CA ASN A 215 12.11 32.51 13.21
C ASN A 215 10.63 32.35 12.85
N LEU A 216 10.27 32.36 11.56
CA LEU A 216 8.90 32.22 11.09
C LEU A 216 8.52 30.74 10.87
N GLN A 217 9.44 29.97 10.32
CA GLN A 217 9.17 28.63 9.81
C GLN A 217 9.52 27.51 10.79
N GLY A 218 10.48 27.73 11.70
CA GLY A 218 10.87 26.78 12.76
C GLY A 218 11.58 25.52 12.28
N GLY A 219 12.09 25.47 11.04
CA GLY A 219 12.76 24.29 10.49
C GLY A 219 14.25 24.19 10.85
N LYS A 220 14.86 23.10 10.39
CA LYS A 220 16.28 22.74 10.55
C LYS A 220 16.96 22.59 9.18
N VAL A 221 18.23 22.97 9.11
CA VAL A 221 19.08 22.88 7.92
C VAL A 221 20.35 22.12 8.27
N GLY A 222 20.68 21.12 7.45
CA GLY A 222 21.91 20.34 7.56
C GLY A 222 22.48 19.98 6.20
N ILE A 223 23.48 19.10 6.22
CA ILE A 223 24.16 18.59 5.04
C ILE A 223 24.34 17.07 5.18
N ALA A 224 24.13 16.32 4.10
CA ALA A 224 24.25 14.87 4.08
C ALA A 224 25.62 14.47 3.52
N LEU A 225 26.55 14.10 4.39
CA LEU A 225 27.93 13.75 4.06
C LEU A 225 28.05 12.24 3.85
N ASN A 226 28.73 11.82 2.79
CA ASN A 226 29.01 10.40 2.55
C ASN A 226 30.35 10.00 3.18
N SER A 227 30.37 8.85 3.87
CA SER A 227 31.62 8.27 4.38
C SER A 227 31.53 6.76 4.53
N ASP A 228 32.59 6.07 4.11
CA ASP A 228 32.88 4.71 4.52
C ASP A 228 33.48 4.73 5.94
N TRP A 229 33.39 3.62 6.67
CA TRP A 229 34.24 3.41 7.85
C TRP A 229 35.64 2.93 7.41
N ALA A 230 36.68 3.49 8.02
CA ALA A 230 38.06 3.11 7.78
C ALA A 230 38.58 2.22 8.91
N GLU A 231 38.82 0.95 8.59
CA GLU A 231 39.45 0.00 9.50
C GLU A 231 40.92 -0.16 9.11
N PRO A 232 41.90 -0.05 10.04
CA PRO A 232 43.30 -0.32 9.69
C PRO A 232 43.48 -1.78 9.28
N ASN A 233 44.23 -2.02 8.21
CA ASN A 233 44.49 -3.36 7.68
C ASN A 233 45.22 -4.24 8.70
N ASP A 234 46.20 -3.67 9.42
CA ASP A 234 46.75 -4.24 10.65
C ASP A 234 46.56 -3.23 11.81
N PRO A 235 45.66 -3.50 12.78
CA PRO A 235 45.42 -2.61 13.91
C PRO A 235 46.61 -2.49 14.87
N LEU A 236 47.61 -3.38 14.79
CA LEU A 236 48.85 -3.30 15.57
C LEU A 236 49.92 -2.46 14.86
N ASN A 237 49.73 -2.15 13.58
CA ASN A 237 50.61 -1.31 12.80
C ASN A 237 50.15 0.16 12.89
N ASN A 238 50.86 0.96 13.69
CA ASN A 238 50.55 2.39 13.88
C ASN A 238 50.49 3.19 12.56
N LYS A 239 51.18 2.73 11.50
CA LYS A 239 51.13 3.38 10.17
C LYS A 239 49.80 3.17 9.47
N ASP A 240 49.23 1.97 9.58
CA ASP A 240 47.91 1.67 9.02
C ASP A 240 46.81 2.39 9.79
N VAL A 241 46.96 2.50 11.12
CA VAL A 241 46.06 3.32 11.97
C VAL A 241 46.09 4.79 11.53
N ALA A 242 47.28 5.37 11.35
CA ALA A 242 47.41 6.75 10.86
C ALA A 242 46.88 6.92 9.43
N ALA A 243 47.03 5.91 8.57
CA ALA A 243 46.46 5.91 7.22
C ALA A 243 44.93 5.87 7.23
N ALA A 244 44.32 5.09 8.12
CA ALA A 244 42.87 5.04 8.32
C ALA A 244 42.31 6.40 8.79
N GLU A 245 43.02 7.09 9.69
CA GLU A 245 42.64 8.45 10.12
C GLU A 245 42.77 9.47 8.98
N ARG A 246 43.83 9.39 8.18
CA ARG A 246 43.97 10.23 6.96
C ARG A 246 42.84 9.96 5.98
N TYR A 247 42.46 8.69 5.75
CA TYR A 247 41.32 8.34 4.90
C TYR A 247 40.03 9.04 5.36
N LEU A 248 39.69 8.95 6.65
CA LEU A 248 38.49 9.61 7.20
C LEU A 248 38.55 11.13 7.03
N ASN A 249 39.72 11.75 7.18
CA ASN A 249 39.88 13.18 6.96
C ASN A 249 39.79 13.58 5.48
N PHE A 250 40.30 12.77 4.55
CA PHE A 250 40.22 13.02 3.10
C PHE A 250 38.86 12.68 2.48
N MET A 251 37.97 12.02 3.23
CA MET A 251 36.59 11.73 2.80
C MET A 251 35.56 12.56 3.57
N LEU A 252 35.45 12.34 4.88
CA LEU A 252 34.47 12.99 5.74
C LEU A 252 34.96 14.33 6.28
N GLY A 253 36.17 14.35 6.86
CA GLY A 253 36.74 15.53 7.51
C GLY A 253 36.91 16.73 6.58
N TRP A 254 37.12 16.48 5.28
CA TRP A 254 37.26 17.49 4.25
C TRP A 254 36.05 18.43 4.19
N PHE A 255 34.85 17.91 4.45
CA PHE A 255 33.60 18.69 4.52
C PHE A 255 33.14 18.92 5.97
N ALA A 256 33.26 17.92 6.83
CA ALA A 256 32.74 17.97 8.19
C ALA A 256 33.52 18.95 9.10
N HIS A 257 34.86 18.98 9.00
CA HIS A 257 35.68 19.77 9.92
C HIS A 257 35.44 21.28 9.80
N PRO A 258 35.38 21.87 8.58
CA PRO A 258 35.02 23.28 8.43
C PRO A 258 33.67 23.61 9.07
N ILE A 259 32.67 22.75 8.91
CA ILE A 259 31.30 23.02 9.37
C ILE A 259 31.14 22.81 10.88
N PHE A 260 31.71 21.74 11.45
CA PHE A 260 31.41 21.31 12.82
C PHE A 260 32.50 21.61 13.86
N VAL A 261 33.69 22.08 13.45
CA VAL A 261 34.82 22.29 14.37
C VAL A 261 35.21 23.76 14.49
N ASP A 262 35.90 24.30 13.48
CA ASP A 262 36.54 25.61 13.61
C ASP A 262 36.41 26.53 12.38
N GLY A 263 35.75 26.09 11.30
CA GLY A 263 35.60 26.87 10.08
C GLY A 263 36.66 26.61 9.02
N ASP A 264 37.71 25.81 9.32
CA ASP A 264 38.82 25.55 8.42
C ASP A 264 38.94 24.06 8.07
N TYR A 265 39.77 23.74 7.06
CA TYR A 265 40.09 22.36 6.73
C TYR A 265 40.90 21.67 7.85
N PRO A 266 40.78 20.34 8.01
CA PRO A 266 41.52 19.61 9.04
C PRO A 266 43.03 19.84 8.95
N ALA A 267 43.70 20.00 10.10
CA ALA A 267 45.15 20.16 10.16
C ALA A 267 45.88 18.99 9.47
N VAL A 268 45.44 17.75 9.70
CA VAL A 268 45.97 16.53 9.07
C VAL A 268 45.96 16.63 7.54
N LEU A 269 44.88 17.15 6.95
CA LEU A 269 44.76 17.30 5.49
C LEU A 269 45.71 18.39 4.97
N LYS A 270 45.80 19.54 5.65
CA LYS A 270 46.70 20.65 5.27
C LYS A 270 48.17 20.24 5.35
N GLU A 271 48.56 19.63 6.46
CA GLU A 271 49.94 19.19 6.71
C GLU A 271 50.37 18.12 5.71
N GLN A 272 49.49 17.16 5.40
CA GLN A 272 49.78 16.11 4.43
C GLN A 272 49.95 16.67 3.01
N ILE A 273 49.14 17.65 2.60
CA ILE A 273 49.28 18.30 1.28
C ILE A 273 50.59 19.09 1.18
N GLU A 274 50.97 19.85 2.21
CA GLU A 274 52.22 20.61 2.22
C GLU A 274 53.45 19.68 2.27
N PHE A 275 53.36 18.59 3.02
CA PHE A 275 54.35 17.52 3.02
C PHE A 275 54.55 16.95 1.61
N LYS A 276 53.46 16.59 0.92
CA LYS A 276 53.49 16.04 -0.45
C LYS A 276 54.06 17.02 -1.47
N LYS A 277 53.71 18.30 -1.37
CA LYS A 277 54.26 19.36 -2.20
C LYS A 277 55.78 19.47 -2.05
N THR A 278 56.28 19.38 -0.82
CA THR A 278 57.72 19.39 -0.53
C THR A 278 58.40 18.12 -1.03
N LEU A 279 57.80 16.94 -0.82
CA LEU A 279 58.35 15.64 -1.19
C LEU A 279 58.45 15.46 -2.72
N CYS A 280 57.41 15.83 -3.46
CA CYS A 280 57.29 15.51 -4.87
C CYS A 280 57.92 16.55 -5.81
N GLY A 281 58.26 17.74 -5.32
CA GLY A 281 58.80 18.84 -6.13
C GLY A 281 57.84 19.34 -7.23
N LYS A 282 56.58 18.91 -7.20
CA LYS A 282 55.48 19.33 -8.08
C LYS A 282 54.19 19.39 -7.26
N GLU A 283 53.23 20.16 -7.76
CA GLU A 283 51.91 20.26 -7.12
C GLU A 283 51.05 19.04 -7.47
N VAL A 284 50.68 18.27 -6.46
CA VAL A 284 49.83 17.07 -6.58
C VAL A 284 48.43 17.28 -5.99
N ALA A 285 48.25 18.37 -5.24
CA ALA A 285 46.99 18.86 -4.68
C ALA A 285 47.10 20.35 -4.41
N ARG A 286 46.03 21.10 -4.70
CA ARG A 286 45.92 22.53 -4.41
C ARG A 286 44.70 22.80 -3.55
N LEU A 287 44.89 22.87 -2.24
CA LEU A 287 43.84 23.22 -1.30
C LEU A 287 43.65 24.75 -1.24
N PRO A 288 42.46 25.29 -1.56
CA PRO A 288 42.17 26.71 -1.33
C PRO A 288 42.20 27.04 0.17
N VAL A 289 42.39 28.32 0.50
CA VAL A 289 42.46 28.79 1.89
C VAL A 289 41.22 29.61 2.21
N PHE A 290 40.52 29.27 3.29
CA PHE A 290 39.46 30.11 3.82
C PHE A 290 40.08 31.35 4.50
N THR A 291 39.56 32.52 4.17
CA THR A 291 39.81 33.73 4.95
C THR A 291 39.20 33.62 6.35
N GLU A 292 39.69 34.39 7.32
CA GLU A 292 39.14 34.37 8.67
C GLU A 292 37.63 34.71 8.71
N ALA A 293 37.18 35.58 7.82
CA ALA A 293 35.75 35.89 7.66
C ALA A 293 34.96 34.67 7.15
N GLU A 294 35.49 33.93 6.18
CA GLU A 294 34.85 32.71 5.67
C GLU A 294 34.82 31.61 6.75
N LYS A 295 35.91 31.42 7.51
CA LYS A 295 35.93 30.44 8.62
C LYS A 295 34.84 30.72 9.63
N GLN A 296 34.71 31.98 10.07
CA GLN A 296 33.65 32.41 10.98
C GLN A 296 32.24 32.24 10.38
N ARG A 297 32.11 32.45 9.07
CA ARG A 297 30.86 32.27 8.34
C ARG A 297 30.48 30.78 8.21
N ILE A 298 31.43 29.87 8.06
CA ILE A 298 31.17 28.43 7.83
C ILE A 298 30.96 27.67 9.15
N LYS A 299 31.69 28.05 10.20
CA LYS A 299 31.63 27.35 11.48
C LYS A 299 30.20 27.35 12.05
N GLY A 300 29.68 26.16 12.34
CA GLY A 300 28.39 25.95 12.99
C GLY A 300 27.17 26.05 12.07
N THR A 301 27.34 25.99 10.75
CA THR A 301 26.23 26.11 9.78
C THR A 301 25.41 24.83 9.60
N ALA A 302 25.12 24.09 10.66
CA ALA A 302 24.30 22.88 10.59
C ALA A 302 23.54 22.64 11.90
N ASP A 303 22.27 22.27 11.79
CA ASP A 303 21.39 21.96 12.92
C ASP A 303 21.35 20.45 13.23
N PHE A 304 21.89 19.62 12.33
CA PHE A 304 22.08 18.18 12.45
C PHE A 304 23.23 17.73 11.57
N PHE A 305 23.85 16.60 11.91
CA PHE A 305 24.85 15.93 11.09
C PHE A 305 24.18 14.89 10.21
N GLY A 306 24.11 15.10 8.90
CA GLY A 306 23.58 14.11 7.96
C GLY A 306 24.67 13.13 7.51
N LEU A 307 24.40 11.83 7.59
CA LEU A 307 25.32 10.75 7.18
C LEU A 307 24.69 9.84 6.12
N ASN A 308 25.35 9.72 4.98
CA ASN A 308 25.11 8.66 3.99
C ASN A 308 26.20 7.59 4.14
N HIS A 309 25.82 6.35 4.44
CA HIS A 309 26.76 5.27 4.74
C HIS A 309 26.28 3.93 4.20
N HIS A 310 27.17 3.20 3.51
CA HIS A 310 26.84 1.93 2.86
C HIS A 310 27.83 0.79 3.14
N THR A 311 29.11 1.09 3.42
CA THR A 311 30.18 0.07 3.52
C THR A 311 31.36 0.53 4.40
N SER A 312 32.32 -0.37 4.60
CA SER A 312 33.62 -0.10 5.24
C SER A 312 34.78 -0.50 4.33
N ARG A 313 35.99 -0.04 4.66
CA ARG A 313 37.24 -0.36 3.95
C ARG A 313 38.34 -0.74 4.92
N LEU A 314 39.19 -1.68 4.51
CA LEU A 314 40.50 -1.91 5.14
C LEU A 314 41.50 -0.92 4.56
N ILE A 315 42.26 -0.23 5.41
CA ILE A 315 43.20 0.81 5.00
C ILE A 315 44.62 0.44 5.40
N SER A 316 45.54 0.47 4.45
CA SER A 316 46.98 0.36 4.73
C SER A 316 47.70 1.64 4.34
N GLU A 317 48.86 1.88 4.95
CA GLU A 317 49.77 2.92 4.47
C GLU A 317 50.23 2.60 3.02
N SER A 318 50.28 3.63 2.18
CA SER A 318 50.98 3.58 0.90
C SER A 318 52.08 4.62 0.90
N LEU A 319 53.31 4.28 0.50
CA LEU A 319 54.43 5.20 0.55
C LEU A 319 54.76 5.82 -0.80
N ASN A 320 55.18 7.09 -0.76
CA ASN A 320 55.98 7.75 -1.78
C ASN A 320 55.37 7.84 -3.20
N SER A 321 54.05 7.74 -3.35
CA SER A 321 53.39 8.11 -4.60
C SER A 321 53.39 9.64 -4.75
N CYS A 322 53.75 10.10 -5.94
CA CYS A 322 53.65 11.50 -6.36
C CYS A 322 52.60 11.69 -7.45
N ASP A 323 51.64 10.78 -7.51
CA ASP A 323 50.46 10.91 -8.35
C ASP A 323 49.39 11.74 -7.63
N ALA A 324 48.53 12.39 -8.42
CA ALA A 324 47.45 13.19 -7.87
C ALA A 324 46.30 12.30 -7.36
N GLY A 325 45.37 12.91 -6.61
CA GLY A 325 44.18 12.25 -6.08
C GLY A 325 44.26 11.93 -4.58
N PRO A 326 43.11 11.83 -3.90
CA PRO A 326 43.04 11.80 -2.44
C PRO A 326 43.82 10.63 -1.82
N ASN A 327 43.79 9.45 -2.44
CA ASN A 327 44.50 8.26 -1.93
C ASN A 327 46.02 8.45 -1.97
N ASN A 328 46.55 8.93 -3.11
CA ASN A 328 47.99 9.13 -3.31
C ASN A 328 48.52 10.28 -2.44
N VAL A 329 47.76 11.37 -2.36
CA VAL A 329 48.11 12.53 -1.54
C VAL A 329 48.02 12.16 -0.05
N GLY A 330 46.98 11.42 0.34
CA GLY A 330 46.76 10.95 1.69
C GLY A 330 47.64 9.78 2.13
N ASP A 331 48.51 9.23 1.28
CA ASP A 331 49.37 8.07 1.58
C ASP A 331 48.58 6.89 2.18
N PHE A 332 47.45 6.56 1.57
CA PHE A 332 46.64 5.40 1.96
C PHE A 332 46.17 4.60 0.75
N GLN A 333 46.03 3.30 0.96
CA GLN A 333 45.42 2.38 0.00
C GLN A 333 44.22 1.69 0.63
N THR A 334 43.15 1.56 -0.15
CA THR A 334 41.91 0.90 0.25
C THR A 334 41.91 -0.54 -0.22
N HIS A 335 41.51 -1.44 0.67
CA HIS A 335 41.33 -2.86 0.44
C HIS A 335 39.92 -3.29 0.85
N ILE A 336 39.49 -4.42 0.31
CA ILE A 336 38.24 -5.08 0.66
C ILE A 336 38.61 -6.43 1.24
N ASP A 337 38.12 -6.74 2.43
CA ASP A 337 38.28 -8.07 2.99
C ASP A 337 37.43 -9.05 2.16
N ALA A 338 38.08 -10.07 1.58
CA ALA A 338 37.41 -11.07 0.75
C ALA A 338 36.37 -11.92 1.51
N THR A 339 36.38 -11.87 2.85
CA THR A 339 35.39 -12.55 3.70
C THR A 339 34.12 -11.75 3.93
N TRP A 340 34.10 -10.44 3.61
CA TRP A 340 32.91 -9.62 3.79
C TRP A 340 31.84 -9.96 2.75
N PRO A 341 30.56 -10.05 3.14
CA PRO A 341 29.49 -10.35 2.20
C PRO A 341 29.41 -9.32 1.08
N THR A 342 29.42 -9.81 -0.15
CA THR A 342 29.32 -9.00 -1.37
C THR A 342 27.88 -8.57 -1.63
N THR A 343 27.71 -7.46 -2.32
CA THR A 343 26.42 -7.02 -2.89
C THR A 343 26.54 -7.01 -4.42
N ALA A 344 25.48 -6.60 -5.12
CA ALA A 344 25.54 -6.43 -6.57
C ALA A 344 26.57 -5.37 -7.01
N SER A 345 26.92 -4.44 -6.13
CA SER A 345 28.00 -3.49 -6.38
C SER A 345 29.31 -3.99 -5.78
N ASN A 346 30.35 -4.07 -6.63
CA ASN A 346 31.72 -4.33 -6.18
C ASN A 346 32.27 -3.25 -5.21
N GLN A 347 31.63 -2.07 -5.17
CA GLN A 347 31.99 -1.00 -4.26
C GLN A 347 31.28 -1.11 -2.90
N ILE A 348 30.25 -1.95 -2.73
CA ILE A 348 29.47 -2.01 -1.50
C ILE A 348 29.55 -3.42 -0.91
N GLN A 349 30.14 -3.53 0.27
CA GLN A 349 30.17 -4.75 1.07
C GLN A 349 29.27 -4.57 2.31
N SER A 350 28.63 -5.66 2.76
CA SER A 350 27.79 -5.61 3.96
C SER A 350 28.65 -5.67 5.21
N VAL A 351 28.99 -4.50 5.78
CA VAL A 351 29.85 -4.36 6.97
C VAL A 351 29.14 -3.55 8.06
N PRO A 352 28.05 -4.08 8.66
CA PRO A 352 27.15 -3.32 9.53
C PRO A 352 27.83 -2.72 10.75
N TRP A 353 28.81 -3.41 11.34
CA TRP A 353 29.54 -2.90 12.51
C TRP A 353 30.35 -1.63 12.20
N GLY A 354 30.67 -1.38 10.93
CA GLY A 354 31.33 -0.15 10.48
C GLY A 354 30.47 1.08 10.70
N LEU A 355 29.15 0.98 10.51
CA LEU A 355 28.21 2.08 10.80
C LEU A 355 28.34 2.51 12.26
N ARG A 356 28.29 1.56 13.21
CA ARG A 356 28.38 1.88 14.65
C ARG A 356 29.71 2.54 15.01
N ARG A 357 30.83 2.05 14.45
CA ARG A 357 32.16 2.65 14.69
C ARG A 357 32.25 4.06 14.11
N LEU A 358 31.74 4.26 12.90
CA LEU A 358 31.69 5.58 12.27
C LEU A 358 30.81 6.56 13.04
N LEU A 359 29.67 6.11 13.57
CA LEU A 359 28.80 6.93 14.44
C LEU A 359 29.52 7.35 15.73
N ASN A 360 30.31 6.44 16.34
CA ASN A 360 31.13 6.78 17.51
C ASN A 360 32.22 7.80 17.16
N TYR A 361 32.91 7.62 16.02
CA TYR A 361 33.91 8.58 15.53
C TYR A 361 33.31 9.96 15.25
N ILE A 362 32.15 10.03 14.55
CA ILE A 362 31.43 11.29 14.32
C ILE A 362 31.03 11.94 15.65
N SER A 363 30.66 11.11 16.63
CA SER A 363 30.32 11.61 17.96
C SER A 363 31.52 12.22 18.67
N SER A 364 32.68 11.57 18.64
CA SER A 364 33.89 12.08 19.29
C SER A 364 34.45 13.32 18.59
N GLU A 365 34.56 13.31 17.26
CA GLU A 365 35.29 14.33 16.51
C GLU A 365 34.47 15.57 16.18
N TYR A 366 33.16 15.43 15.97
CA TYR A 366 32.33 16.51 15.43
C TYR A 366 31.22 16.90 16.38
N THR A 367 30.36 15.96 16.80
CA THR A 367 29.15 16.32 17.57
C THR A 367 29.40 16.51 19.07
N SER A 368 30.58 16.11 19.57
CA SER A 368 31.05 16.50 20.91
C SER A 368 31.38 18.01 20.99
N ILE A 369 31.84 18.59 19.87
CA ILE A 369 32.22 19.99 19.72
C ILE A 369 30.99 20.82 19.37
N THR A 370 30.34 20.50 18.25
CA THR A 370 29.10 21.13 17.81
C THR A 370 27.93 20.21 18.13
N LYS A 371 27.25 20.49 19.24
CA LYS A 371 26.18 19.63 19.78
C LYS A 371 24.93 19.65 18.90
N VAL A 372 24.87 18.71 17.97
CA VAL A 372 23.73 18.48 17.08
C VAL A 372 23.43 16.98 16.96
N PRO A 373 22.18 16.59 16.69
CA PRO A 373 21.85 15.19 16.46
C PRO A 373 22.43 14.65 15.15
N ILE A 374 22.59 13.33 15.07
CA ILE A 374 22.99 12.63 13.86
C ILE A 374 21.75 12.06 13.16
N TYR A 375 21.59 12.36 11.88
CA TYR A 375 20.58 11.77 11.01
C TYR A 375 21.29 10.88 10.00
N ILE A 376 20.97 9.59 9.98
CA ILE A 376 21.38 8.71 8.88
C ILE A 376 20.46 9.04 7.72
N THR A 377 20.95 9.81 6.75
CA THR A 377 20.18 10.36 5.61
C THR A 377 20.16 9.43 4.40
N GLY A 378 20.94 8.35 4.41
CA GLY A 378 20.95 7.33 3.37
C GLY A 378 21.71 6.08 3.81
N ASN A 379 21.03 4.94 3.79
CA ASN A 379 21.61 3.61 3.95
C ASN A 379 20.81 2.62 3.10
N GLY A 380 21.49 1.76 2.35
CA GLY A 380 20.84 0.87 1.40
C GLY A 380 21.81 -0.06 0.70
N MET A 381 21.27 -1.15 0.16
CA MET A 381 22.02 -2.22 -0.49
C MET A 381 21.48 -2.49 -1.91
N PRO A 382 22.35 -2.48 -2.94
CA PRO A 382 21.94 -2.84 -4.28
C PRO A 382 21.73 -4.36 -4.40
N THR A 383 20.72 -4.75 -5.16
CA THR A 383 20.51 -6.13 -5.63
C THR A 383 20.71 -6.20 -7.14
N GLU A 384 21.04 -7.40 -7.63
CA GLU A 384 21.22 -7.69 -9.04
C GLU A 384 19.94 -7.46 -9.86
N TYR A 385 20.09 -7.18 -11.15
CA TYR A 385 18.96 -7.00 -12.06
C TYR A 385 18.22 -8.30 -12.36
N ASP A 386 18.96 -9.40 -12.48
CA ASP A 386 18.51 -10.73 -12.90
C ASP A 386 18.30 -11.72 -11.74
N GLY A 387 18.47 -11.27 -10.49
CA GLY A 387 18.19 -12.05 -9.29
C GLY A 387 16.69 -12.20 -8.97
N ASP A 388 16.39 -12.86 -7.85
CA ASP A 388 15.01 -12.91 -7.33
C ASP A 388 14.59 -11.50 -6.89
N VAL A 389 13.76 -10.87 -7.72
CA VAL A 389 13.38 -9.46 -7.60
C VAL A 389 12.52 -9.20 -6.37
N PHE A 390 11.63 -10.14 -6.02
CA PHE A 390 10.59 -9.92 -5.02
C PHE A 390 10.99 -10.48 -3.65
N ASN A 391 11.79 -11.54 -3.61
CA ASN A 391 12.27 -12.13 -2.37
C ASN A 391 13.73 -11.75 -2.09
N ASP A 392 13.97 -10.44 -1.91
CA ASP A 392 15.27 -9.82 -1.69
C ASP A 392 15.78 -10.00 -0.24
N THR A 393 15.88 -11.25 0.19
CA THR A 393 16.26 -11.65 1.56
C THR A 393 17.63 -11.10 1.99
N ASP A 394 18.60 -11.01 1.08
CA ASP A 394 19.90 -10.39 1.37
C ASP A 394 19.75 -8.91 1.79
N ARG A 395 18.82 -8.17 1.18
CA ARG A 395 18.53 -6.78 1.56
C ARG A 395 17.83 -6.72 2.91
N VAL A 396 16.94 -7.67 3.21
CA VAL A 396 16.32 -7.79 4.53
C VAL A 396 17.40 -7.96 5.61
N ASP A 397 18.36 -8.86 5.40
CA ASP A 397 19.44 -9.13 6.35
C ASP A 397 20.43 -7.97 6.49
N TYR A 398 20.71 -7.26 5.39
CA TYR A 398 21.47 -6.01 5.41
C TYR A 398 20.77 -4.96 6.30
N LEU A 399 19.52 -4.62 5.98
CA LEU A 399 18.76 -3.60 6.72
C LEU A 399 18.63 -3.98 8.19
N LYS A 400 18.34 -5.25 8.47
CA LYS A 400 18.26 -5.79 9.83
C LYS A 400 19.54 -5.57 10.61
N SER A 401 20.70 -5.82 10.01
CA SER A 401 21.98 -5.70 10.68
C SER A 401 22.39 -4.23 10.89
N TYR A 402 22.24 -3.37 9.88
CA TYR A 402 22.58 -1.95 9.97
C TYR A 402 21.67 -1.19 10.95
N ILE A 403 20.36 -1.42 10.92
CA ILE A 403 19.42 -0.83 11.89
C ILE A 403 19.76 -1.31 13.31
N ASN A 404 20.17 -2.56 13.50
CA ASN A 404 20.58 -3.06 14.82
C ASN A 404 21.87 -2.41 15.33
N GLU A 405 22.83 -2.12 14.45
CA GLU A 405 24.05 -1.39 14.82
C GLU A 405 23.78 0.08 15.15
N ALA A 406 22.86 0.73 14.43
CA ALA A 406 22.35 2.06 14.81
C ALA A 406 21.67 2.03 16.19
N MET A 407 20.86 1.01 16.48
CA MET A 407 20.22 0.84 17.79
C MET A 407 21.26 0.66 18.91
N LYS A 408 22.32 -0.12 18.68
CA LYS A 408 23.42 -0.28 19.64
C LYS A 408 24.17 1.04 19.87
N ALA A 409 24.41 1.82 18.81
CA ALA A 409 25.00 3.16 18.95
C ALA A 409 24.13 4.06 19.86
N VAL A 410 22.80 4.05 19.68
CA VAL A 410 21.88 4.83 20.50
C VAL A 410 21.82 4.32 21.94
N GLN A 411 21.62 3.02 22.15
CA GLN A 411 21.30 2.47 23.47
C GLN A 411 22.53 2.10 24.32
N LEU A 412 23.60 1.62 23.69
CA LEU A 412 24.79 1.13 24.40
C LEU A 412 25.91 2.18 24.41
N ASP A 413 26.06 2.93 23.32
CA ASP A 413 27.15 3.91 23.19
C ASP A 413 26.67 5.35 23.46
N THR A 414 25.36 5.54 23.71
CA THR A 414 24.73 6.85 24.00
C THR A 414 24.92 7.91 22.89
N ILE A 415 25.01 7.47 21.64
CA ILE A 415 25.16 8.35 20.48
C ILE A 415 23.81 8.98 20.11
N GLY A 416 23.82 10.29 19.84
CA GLY A 416 22.63 11.10 19.52
C GLY A 416 22.03 10.87 18.12
N VAL A 417 21.84 9.62 17.69
CA VAL A 417 21.16 9.31 16.43
C VAL A 417 19.64 9.45 16.60
N GLN A 418 19.00 10.25 15.75
CA GLN A 418 17.57 10.55 15.85
C GLN A 418 16.76 10.13 14.62
N ARG A 419 17.41 9.83 13.49
CA ARG A 419 16.75 9.45 12.25
C ARG A 419 17.48 8.33 11.51
N PHE A 420 16.72 7.42 10.90
CA PHE A 420 17.24 6.43 9.95
C PHE A 420 16.46 6.48 8.63
N THR A 421 17.14 6.85 7.55
CA THR A 421 16.59 6.92 6.19
C THR A 421 17.08 5.74 5.36
N VAL A 422 16.17 4.90 4.90
CA VAL A 422 16.49 3.84 3.92
C VAL A 422 16.52 4.43 2.52
N GLN A 423 17.55 4.08 1.75
CA GLN A 423 17.68 4.43 0.34
C GLN A 423 17.50 3.14 -0.49
N SER A 424 16.42 2.98 -1.28
CA SER A 424 15.42 3.97 -1.73
C SER A 424 13.97 3.46 -1.70
N LEU A 425 13.00 4.36 -1.88
CA LEU A 425 11.57 4.02 -2.00
C LEU A 425 11.32 3.02 -3.14
N MET A 426 11.92 3.26 -4.29
CA MET A 426 11.75 2.47 -5.51
C MET A 426 13.06 2.38 -6.28
N ASP A 427 13.17 1.37 -7.14
CA ASP A 427 14.29 1.23 -8.06
C ASP A 427 14.36 2.48 -8.94
N GLY A 428 15.57 2.93 -9.28
CA GLY A 428 15.76 4.13 -10.10
C GLY A 428 17.03 4.05 -10.92
N PHE A 429 17.41 5.19 -11.51
CA PHE A 429 18.62 5.31 -12.34
C PHE A 429 19.88 5.50 -11.47
N GLU A 430 20.76 4.49 -11.39
CA GLU A 430 21.90 4.44 -10.46
C GLU A 430 23.23 4.93 -11.08
N GLY A 431 23.20 6.15 -11.62
CA GLY A 431 24.39 6.83 -12.16
C GLY A 431 25.00 6.11 -13.37
N PRO A 432 26.32 5.87 -13.44
CA PRO A 432 26.95 5.22 -14.60
C PRO A 432 26.46 3.79 -14.88
N GLN A 433 25.85 3.12 -13.88
CA GLN A 433 25.31 1.77 -14.01
C GLN A 433 23.91 1.74 -14.62
N GLY A 434 23.28 2.89 -14.85
CA GLY A 434 21.91 2.97 -15.34
C GLY A 434 20.95 2.21 -14.43
N TYR A 435 20.14 1.31 -15.00
CA TYR A 435 19.19 0.46 -14.29
C TYR A 435 19.76 -0.92 -13.91
N GLY A 436 21.07 -1.15 -14.07
CA GLY A 436 21.72 -2.43 -13.79
C GLY A 436 21.76 -2.81 -12.30
N HIS A 437 21.64 -1.83 -11.40
CA HIS A 437 21.52 -2.03 -9.96
C HIS A 437 20.17 -1.55 -9.46
N ARG A 438 19.66 -2.21 -8.42
CA ARG A 438 18.35 -1.91 -7.81
C ARG A 438 18.52 -1.62 -6.32
N PHE A 439 18.14 -0.44 -5.85
CA PHE A 439 18.15 -0.07 -4.42
C PHE A 439 16.75 -0.01 -3.80
N GLY A 440 15.70 -0.02 -4.61
CA GLY A 440 14.34 0.24 -4.19
C GLY A 440 13.76 -0.87 -3.33
N LEU A 441 12.97 -0.46 -2.33
CA LEU A 441 12.04 -1.34 -1.64
C LEU A 441 10.82 -1.71 -2.53
N HIS A 442 10.55 -0.91 -3.56
CA HIS A 442 9.67 -1.28 -4.66
C HIS A 442 10.47 -1.58 -5.93
N TYR A 443 10.10 -2.67 -6.60
CA TYR A 443 10.51 -2.96 -7.96
C TYR A 443 9.79 -2.04 -8.94
N VAL A 444 10.53 -1.52 -9.94
CA VAL A 444 9.96 -0.77 -11.07
C VAL A 444 10.21 -1.55 -12.35
N TYR A 445 9.16 -1.80 -13.12
CA TYR A 445 9.29 -2.40 -14.45
C TYR A 445 9.63 -1.31 -15.48
N PHE A 446 10.91 -1.15 -15.79
CA PHE A 446 11.45 -0.10 -16.68
C PHE A 446 11.19 -0.35 -18.17
N GLU A 447 10.65 -1.49 -18.56
CA GLU A 447 10.22 -1.78 -19.92
C GLU A 447 8.72 -1.48 -20.11
N GLY A 448 7.96 -1.40 -19.02
CA GLY A 448 6.57 -1.00 -19.03
C GLY A 448 6.44 0.52 -19.16
N ALA A 449 5.63 0.99 -20.13
CA ALA A 449 5.38 2.41 -20.34
C ALA A 449 4.84 3.10 -19.08
N ASP A 450 4.02 2.38 -18.29
CA ASP A 450 3.41 2.91 -17.07
C ASP A 450 4.29 2.77 -15.80
N ARG A 451 5.50 2.20 -15.90
CA ARG A 451 6.44 2.08 -14.77
C ARG A 451 5.77 1.55 -13.47
N PRO A 452 5.06 0.41 -13.46
CA PRO A 452 4.38 -0.06 -12.25
C PRO A 452 5.36 -0.31 -11.11
N ARG A 453 4.94 0.00 -9.87
CA ARG A 453 5.71 -0.26 -8.64
C ARG A 453 5.17 -1.49 -7.93
N THR A 454 6.03 -2.46 -7.67
CA THR A 454 5.67 -3.69 -6.93
C THR A 454 6.51 -3.83 -5.68
N PRO A 455 5.91 -3.98 -4.47
CA PRO A 455 6.67 -4.11 -3.22
C PRO A 455 7.53 -5.38 -3.18
N LYS A 456 8.73 -5.28 -2.62
CA LYS A 456 9.66 -6.40 -2.36
C LYS A 456 9.60 -6.86 -0.90
N ALA A 457 10.21 -7.99 -0.56
CA ALA A 457 10.25 -8.52 0.81
C ALA A 457 10.84 -7.52 1.83
N SER A 458 11.89 -6.80 1.43
CA SER A 458 12.50 -5.72 2.23
C SER A 458 11.55 -4.59 2.62
N LEU A 459 10.53 -4.30 1.81
CA LEU A 459 9.50 -3.31 2.13
C LEU A 459 8.67 -3.75 3.33
N TYR A 460 8.15 -4.99 3.30
CA TYR A 460 7.31 -5.50 4.38
C TYR A 460 8.09 -5.58 5.68
N TYR A 461 9.35 -5.98 5.58
CA TYR A 461 10.28 -5.98 6.71
C TYR A 461 10.46 -4.57 7.29
N TYR A 462 10.79 -3.57 6.46
CA TYR A 462 11.02 -2.21 6.94
C TYR A 462 9.76 -1.58 7.55
N SER A 463 8.59 -1.77 6.91
CA SER A 463 7.31 -1.30 7.44
C SER A 463 7.01 -1.87 8.84
N ASN A 464 7.36 -3.13 9.09
CA ASN A 464 7.21 -3.78 10.39
C ASN A 464 8.17 -3.19 11.45
N VAL A 465 9.41 -2.86 11.06
CA VAL A 465 10.37 -2.18 11.95
C VAL A 465 9.85 -0.80 12.37
N ILE A 466 9.28 -0.03 11.43
CA ILE A 466 8.69 1.29 11.71
C ILE A 466 7.54 1.15 12.71
N GLU A 467 6.62 0.22 12.46
CA GLU A 467 5.44 -0.02 13.32
C GLU A 467 5.83 -0.40 14.76
N ARG A 468 6.88 -1.20 14.92
CA ARG A 468 7.40 -1.62 16.23
C ARG A 468 8.36 -0.62 16.86
N ASN A 469 8.70 0.44 16.13
CA ASN A 469 9.80 1.34 16.44
C ASN A 469 11.09 0.58 16.79
N GLY A 470 11.43 -0.48 16.05
CA GLY A 470 12.57 -1.37 16.34
C GLY A 470 12.25 -2.87 16.25
N PHE A 471 12.77 -3.64 17.21
CA PHE A 471 12.78 -5.11 17.21
C PHE A 471 12.00 -5.75 18.38
N ALA A 472 11.32 -4.96 19.21
CA ALA A 472 10.51 -5.48 20.31
C ALA A 472 9.25 -6.19 19.78
N GLU A 473 8.70 -7.14 20.55
CA GLU A 473 7.40 -7.74 20.26
C GLU A 473 6.28 -6.77 20.61
N THR A 474 5.29 -6.62 19.72
CA THR A 474 4.11 -5.79 19.97
C THR A 474 3.13 -6.54 20.88
N VAL A 475 2.79 -5.94 22.03
CA VAL A 475 1.60 -6.33 22.79
C VAL A 475 0.39 -5.82 22.03
N ALA A 476 -0.48 -6.71 21.55
CA ALA A 476 -1.68 -6.34 20.81
C ALA A 476 -2.55 -5.40 21.66
N ASN A 477 -2.75 -4.17 21.20
CA ASN A 477 -3.69 -3.23 21.83
C ASN A 477 -5.11 -3.71 21.53
N THR A 478 -5.80 -4.23 22.54
CA THR A 478 -7.15 -4.82 22.42
C THR A 478 -8.29 -3.79 22.32
N ASN A 479 -7.98 -2.49 22.32
CA ASN A 479 -8.98 -1.42 22.24
C ASN A 479 -9.28 -1.06 20.78
N MET A 480 -9.85 -2.00 20.04
CA MET A 480 -10.40 -1.74 18.72
C MET A 480 -11.74 -1.00 18.88
N GLN A 481 -11.95 0.08 18.13
CA GLN A 481 -13.27 0.73 18.06
C GLN A 481 -14.29 -0.31 17.56
N THR A 482 -15.21 -0.67 18.44
CA THR A 482 -16.31 -1.58 18.20
C THR A 482 -17.25 -0.99 17.14
N TYR A 483 -17.80 -1.86 16.28
CA TYR A 483 -19.01 -1.52 15.50
C TYR A 483 -20.07 -0.99 16.48
N GLY A 484 -20.29 0.33 16.48
CA GLY A 484 -21.31 1.01 17.27
C GLY A 484 -21.10 1.07 18.79
N ASN A 485 -21.44 2.21 19.38
CA ASN A 485 -21.80 2.32 20.79
C ASN A 485 -22.92 1.32 21.11
N LYS A 486 -22.89 0.66 22.28
CA LYS A 486 -23.95 -0.20 22.87
C LYS A 486 -25.21 -0.30 22.00
N VAL A 487 -25.17 -1.15 20.97
CA VAL A 487 -26.36 -1.43 20.16
C VAL A 487 -27.36 -2.03 21.13
N THR A 488 -28.47 -1.33 21.34
CA THR A 488 -29.57 -1.87 22.12
C THR A 488 -30.26 -2.86 21.19
N ILE A 489 -29.83 -4.12 21.24
CA ILE A 489 -30.36 -5.19 20.40
C ILE A 489 -31.79 -5.47 20.87
N THR A 490 -32.74 -4.74 20.31
CA THR A 490 -34.16 -5.08 20.39
C THR A 490 -34.47 -6.03 19.25
N ARG A 491 -34.90 -7.25 19.59
CA ARG A 491 -35.43 -8.23 18.64
C ARG A 491 -36.41 -7.53 17.70
N LEU A 492 -36.16 -7.59 16.39
CA LEU A 492 -36.96 -6.87 15.40
C LEU A 492 -38.45 -7.23 15.57
N PRO A 493 -39.35 -6.22 15.60
CA PRO A 493 -40.78 -6.49 15.77
C PRO A 493 -41.31 -7.30 14.60
N SER A 494 -42.30 -8.16 14.87
CA SER A 494 -43.01 -8.84 13.79
C SER A 494 -43.73 -7.81 12.92
N LEU A 495 -43.47 -7.87 11.62
CA LEU A 495 -44.12 -7.03 10.62
C LEU A 495 -45.20 -7.84 9.89
N PRO A 496 -46.30 -7.22 9.44
CA PRO A 496 -47.34 -7.93 8.70
C PRO A 496 -46.79 -8.49 7.38
N PRO A 497 -47.39 -9.57 6.83
CA PRO A 497 -47.06 -10.06 5.50
C PRO A 497 -47.20 -8.96 4.43
N SER A 498 -46.38 -9.03 3.38
CA SER A 498 -46.43 -8.06 2.29
C SER A 498 -47.53 -8.40 1.27
N GLU A 499 -48.31 -7.40 0.90
CA GLU A 499 -49.19 -7.45 -0.28
C GLU A 499 -48.36 -7.27 -1.56
N VAL A 500 -48.89 -7.61 -2.74
CA VAL A 500 -48.25 -7.28 -4.02
C VAL A 500 -49.26 -6.54 -4.93
N PRO A 501 -48.99 -5.29 -5.33
CA PRO A 501 -47.77 -4.53 -5.04
C PRO A 501 -47.71 -4.09 -3.58
N SER A 502 -46.54 -4.23 -2.97
CA SER A 502 -46.29 -3.88 -1.57
C SER A 502 -46.46 -2.38 -1.31
N LYS A 503 -46.50 -2.01 -0.03
CA LYS A 503 -46.50 -0.60 0.38
C LYS A 503 -45.26 0.15 -0.12
N SER A 504 -44.18 -0.58 -0.37
CA SER A 504 -42.92 -0.06 -0.91
C SER A 504 -43.03 0.45 -2.35
N LYS A 505 -44.21 0.33 -2.99
CA LYS A 505 -44.47 0.95 -4.29
C LYS A 505 -44.29 2.46 -4.32
N VAL A 506 -44.36 3.11 -3.15
CA VAL A 506 -44.08 4.55 -2.97
C VAL A 506 -42.69 4.94 -3.46
N VAL A 507 -41.74 4.00 -3.53
CA VAL A 507 -40.40 4.22 -4.08
C VAL A 507 -40.48 4.49 -5.58
N TRP A 508 -41.19 3.67 -6.36
CA TRP A 508 -41.38 3.93 -7.78
C TRP A 508 -42.17 5.25 -7.99
N GLU A 509 -43.23 5.48 -7.21
CA GLU A 509 -44.02 6.72 -7.27
C GLU A 509 -43.16 7.98 -7.02
N LYS A 510 -42.22 7.91 -6.07
CA LYS A 510 -41.31 9.01 -5.71
C LYS A 510 -40.22 9.24 -6.75
N PHE A 511 -39.58 8.18 -7.25
CA PHE A 511 -38.36 8.31 -8.06
C PHE A 511 -38.59 8.23 -9.57
N THR A 512 -39.67 7.61 -10.05
CA THR A 512 -39.92 7.49 -11.50
C THR A 512 -40.11 8.85 -12.22
N PRO A 513 -40.70 9.90 -11.61
CA PRO A 513 -40.78 11.22 -12.25
C PRO A 513 -39.45 11.93 -12.49
N GLN A 514 -38.33 11.45 -11.92
CA GLN A 514 -37.03 12.09 -12.06
C GLN A 514 -36.52 12.07 -13.50
N THR A 515 -36.10 13.24 -13.98
CA THR A 515 -35.47 13.38 -15.29
C THR A 515 -34.11 12.68 -15.32
N LYS A 516 -33.57 12.48 -16.53
CA LYS A 516 -32.19 11.97 -16.69
C LYS A 516 -31.17 12.92 -16.02
N PHE A 517 -31.41 14.22 -16.08
CA PHE A 517 -30.58 15.23 -15.41
C PHE A 517 -30.61 15.07 -13.89
N ASP A 518 -31.78 14.89 -13.29
CA ASP A 518 -31.91 14.74 -11.83
C ASP A 518 -31.17 13.48 -11.32
N ARG A 519 -31.18 12.40 -12.11
CA ARG A 519 -30.45 11.16 -11.79
C ARG A 519 -28.93 11.29 -11.95
N GLN A 520 -28.47 12.25 -12.74
CA GLN A 520 -27.04 12.49 -13.00
C GLN A 520 -26.46 13.61 -12.13
N LEU A 521 -27.29 14.33 -11.39
CA LEU A 521 -26.85 15.43 -10.55
C LEU A 521 -26.04 14.90 -9.37
N TYR A 522 -24.77 15.29 -9.30
CA TYR A 522 -23.84 14.87 -8.24
C TYR A 522 -24.16 15.57 -6.91
N HIS A 523 -24.10 14.85 -5.80
CA HIS A 523 -24.32 15.40 -4.47
C HIS A 523 -22.99 15.63 -3.74
N TYR A 524 -22.77 16.84 -3.24
CA TYR A 524 -21.59 17.17 -2.44
C TYR A 524 -21.96 17.11 -0.96
N GLY A 525 -21.36 16.17 -0.23
CA GLY A 525 -21.57 15.97 1.20
C GLY A 525 -20.56 15.01 1.80
N THR A 526 -20.75 14.67 3.07
CA THR A 526 -19.92 13.71 3.81
C THR A 526 -20.81 12.69 4.49
N PHE A 527 -20.38 11.42 4.52
CA PHE A 527 -20.99 10.41 5.37
C PHE A 527 -20.83 10.81 6.85
N SER A 528 -21.71 10.27 7.70
CA SER A 528 -21.66 10.51 9.14
C SER A 528 -20.36 10.02 9.76
N GLU A 529 -19.95 10.65 10.86
CA GLU A 529 -18.85 10.14 11.68
C GLU A 529 -19.15 8.70 12.12
N GLY A 530 -18.17 7.80 12.01
CA GLY A 530 -18.34 6.37 12.28
C GLY A 530 -18.82 5.52 11.08
N PHE A 531 -18.97 6.10 9.88
CA PHE A 531 -19.25 5.30 8.67
C PHE A 531 -18.12 4.31 8.37
N HIS A 532 -18.47 3.05 8.16
CA HIS A 532 -17.51 1.97 7.93
C HIS A 532 -17.14 1.84 6.45
N TRP A 533 -15.91 2.20 6.11
CA TRP A 533 -15.32 1.91 4.80
C TRP A 533 -14.57 0.58 4.83
N GLY A 534 -14.91 -0.31 3.90
CA GLY A 534 -14.26 -1.61 3.79
C GLY A 534 -14.15 -2.12 2.36
N VAL A 535 -13.34 -3.16 2.21
CA VAL A 535 -13.21 -3.96 0.99
C VAL A 535 -13.44 -5.42 1.33
N SER A 536 -13.82 -6.23 0.34
CA SER A 536 -14.15 -7.64 0.52
C SER A 536 -13.34 -8.56 -0.38
N SER A 537 -13.17 -9.80 0.06
CA SER A 537 -12.63 -10.92 -0.73
C SER A 537 -13.33 -12.23 -0.37
N SER A 538 -13.11 -13.26 -1.20
CA SER A 538 -13.56 -14.63 -0.91
C SER A 538 -12.39 -15.60 -0.91
N ALA A 539 -12.46 -16.60 -0.03
CA ALA A 539 -11.37 -17.55 0.20
C ALA A 539 -10.94 -18.27 -1.10
N TYR A 540 -11.90 -18.83 -1.84
CA TYR A 540 -11.59 -19.57 -3.06
C TYR A 540 -11.01 -18.68 -4.18
N GLN A 541 -11.45 -17.42 -4.28
CA GLN A 541 -10.98 -16.51 -5.34
C GLN A 541 -9.55 -15.99 -5.12
N VAL A 542 -9.08 -15.88 -3.87
CA VAL A 542 -7.80 -15.18 -3.58
C VAL A 542 -6.76 -16.02 -2.84
N GLU A 543 -7.16 -16.98 -1.99
CA GLU A 543 -6.21 -17.68 -1.11
C GLU A 543 -5.22 -18.54 -1.89
N GLY A 544 -5.70 -19.36 -2.83
CA GLY A 544 -4.88 -20.43 -3.42
C GLY A 544 -4.53 -21.52 -2.39
N GLY A 545 -3.41 -22.21 -2.61
CA GLY A 545 -2.95 -23.28 -1.72
C GLY A 545 -4.00 -24.36 -1.53
N TRP A 546 -4.66 -24.76 -2.62
CA TRP A 546 -5.87 -25.59 -2.59
C TRP A 546 -5.69 -26.94 -1.88
N ASN A 547 -4.47 -27.50 -1.93
CA ASN A 547 -4.05 -28.75 -1.30
C ASN A 547 -2.86 -28.56 -0.32
N ALA A 548 -2.53 -27.31 0.01
CA ALA A 548 -1.44 -27.01 0.93
C ALA A 548 -1.86 -27.32 2.37
N ASP A 549 -0.89 -27.77 3.17
CA ASP A 549 -1.01 -27.86 4.64
C ASP A 549 -2.26 -28.61 5.15
N GLY A 550 -2.71 -29.63 4.41
CA GLY A 550 -3.79 -30.51 4.83
C GLY A 550 -5.21 -29.99 4.54
N LYS A 551 -5.37 -28.91 3.75
CA LYS A 551 -6.70 -28.51 3.25
C LYS A 551 -7.34 -29.65 2.43
N GLY A 552 -8.64 -29.91 2.67
CA GLY A 552 -9.44 -30.84 1.87
C GLY A 552 -9.97 -30.20 0.57
N PRO A 553 -10.37 -31.01 -0.43
CA PRO A 553 -10.97 -30.49 -1.64
C PRO A 553 -12.35 -29.90 -1.35
N SER A 554 -12.66 -28.78 -2.00
CA SER A 554 -14.00 -28.21 -2.06
C SER A 554 -14.72 -28.57 -3.36
N VAL A 555 -16.01 -28.19 -3.43
CA VAL A 555 -16.81 -28.30 -4.65
C VAL A 555 -16.24 -27.48 -5.80
N TRP A 556 -15.60 -26.33 -5.52
CA TRP A 556 -14.94 -25.51 -6.53
C TRP A 556 -13.63 -26.13 -7.03
N ASP A 557 -12.84 -26.73 -6.13
CA ASP A 557 -11.63 -27.47 -6.52
C ASP A 557 -12.01 -28.60 -7.48
N THR A 558 -13.05 -29.37 -7.16
CA THR A 558 -13.52 -30.50 -7.97
C THR A 558 -14.11 -30.06 -9.31
N PHE A 559 -14.84 -28.95 -9.33
CA PHE A 559 -15.46 -28.42 -10.54
C PHE A 559 -14.43 -27.84 -11.51
N SER A 560 -13.54 -26.97 -11.04
CA SER A 560 -12.57 -26.27 -11.90
C SER A 560 -11.49 -27.19 -12.47
N GLN A 561 -11.21 -28.32 -11.82
CA GLN A 561 -10.27 -29.33 -12.33
C GLN A 561 -10.84 -30.17 -13.49
N LYS A 562 -12.15 -30.13 -13.75
CA LYS A 562 -12.76 -30.82 -14.89
C LYS A 562 -12.58 -29.99 -16.16
N PRO A 563 -11.91 -30.50 -17.21
CA PRO A 563 -11.71 -29.76 -18.45
C PRO A 563 -13.02 -29.24 -19.05
N GLY A 564 -13.03 -27.97 -19.47
CA GLY A 564 -14.17 -27.28 -20.06
C GLY A 564 -15.18 -26.71 -19.07
N SER A 565 -14.98 -26.88 -17.75
CA SER A 565 -15.92 -26.35 -16.74
C SER A 565 -15.70 -24.86 -16.44
N THR A 566 -14.52 -24.33 -16.77
CA THR A 566 -14.16 -22.91 -16.64
C THR A 566 -13.61 -22.41 -17.97
N ALA A 567 -13.66 -21.08 -18.19
CA ALA A 567 -12.99 -20.46 -19.32
C ALA A 567 -11.48 -20.80 -19.27
N ASN A 568 -10.89 -21.16 -20.41
CA ASN A 568 -9.48 -21.55 -20.54
C ASN A 568 -8.98 -22.70 -19.64
N ASN A 569 -9.87 -23.41 -18.93
CA ASN A 569 -9.52 -24.36 -17.86
C ASN A 569 -8.80 -23.72 -16.66
N ASP A 570 -9.07 -22.43 -16.41
CA ASP A 570 -8.53 -21.72 -15.26
C ASP A 570 -9.07 -22.31 -13.95
N ASN A 571 -8.27 -22.26 -12.88
CA ASN A 571 -8.60 -22.83 -11.57
C ASN A 571 -8.04 -21.99 -10.41
N GLY A 572 -8.56 -22.23 -9.20
CA GLY A 572 -8.18 -21.52 -7.98
C GLY A 572 -6.95 -22.08 -7.27
N ASN A 573 -6.13 -22.92 -7.92
CA ASN A 573 -5.06 -23.65 -7.22
C ASN A 573 -4.02 -22.72 -6.58
N VAL A 574 -3.66 -21.65 -7.30
CA VAL A 574 -2.74 -20.59 -6.86
C VAL A 574 -3.49 -19.29 -6.61
N ALA A 575 -4.45 -18.93 -7.47
CA ALA A 575 -5.24 -17.70 -7.36
C ALA A 575 -4.33 -16.44 -7.22
N CYS A 576 -4.63 -15.55 -6.27
CA CYS A 576 -3.78 -14.40 -5.92
C CYS A 576 -2.66 -14.76 -4.93
N ASP A 577 -2.64 -16.00 -4.45
CA ASP A 577 -1.68 -16.54 -3.48
C ASP A 577 -1.73 -15.84 -2.11
N SER A 578 -2.89 -15.34 -1.69
CA SER A 578 -3.09 -14.72 -0.37
C SER A 578 -2.74 -15.66 0.78
N TYR A 579 -2.81 -16.98 0.57
CA TYR A 579 -2.36 -17.98 1.54
C TYR A 579 -0.91 -17.76 1.99
N ASN A 580 -0.04 -17.41 1.03
CA ASN A 580 1.38 -17.17 1.26
C ASN A 580 1.72 -15.67 1.39
N LYS A 581 0.80 -14.76 1.03
CA LYS A 581 1.06 -13.32 0.87
C LYS A 581 0.30 -12.41 1.84
N ILE A 582 -0.04 -12.90 3.04
CA ILE A 582 -0.75 -12.11 4.07
C ILE A 582 -0.13 -10.73 4.31
N ASP A 583 1.20 -10.62 4.37
CA ASP A 583 1.86 -9.34 4.64
C ASP A 583 1.66 -8.32 3.51
N ALA A 584 1.55 -8.81 2.26
CA ALA A 584 1.19 -8.01 1.09
C ALA A 584 -0.27 -7.54 1.14
N ASP A 585 -1.18 -8.44 1.51
CA ASP A 585 -2.59 -8.11 1.64
C ASP A 585 -2.81 -7.05 2.74
N LEU A 586 -2.16 -7.21 3.89
CA LEU A 586 -2.22 -6.24 4.99
C LEU A 586 -1.64 -4.88 4.57
N TYR A 587 -0.56 -4.85 3.78
CA TYR A 587 -0.01 -3.62 3.22
C TYR A 587 -1.03 -2.90 2.32
N MET A 588 -1.68 -3.61 1.41
CA MET A 588 -2.70 -3.02 0.53
C MET A 588 -3.88 -2.45 1.32
N LEU A 589 -4.37 -3.19 2.33
CA LEU A 589 -5.48 -2.73 3.17
C LEU A 589 -5.13 -1.45 3.96
N ARG A 590 -3.90 -1.35 4.47
CA ARG A 590 -3.40 -0.12 5.10
C ARG A 590 -3.33 1.05 4.14
N ALA A 591 -2.80 0.81 2.94
CA ALA A 591 -2.63 1.83 1.93
C ALA A 591 -3.99 2.42 1.48
N LEU A 592 -5.03 1.56 1.41
CA LEU A 592 -6.42 1.96 1.16
C LEU A 592 -7.08 2.70 2.34
N LYS A 593 -6.49 2.67 3.55
CA LYS A 593 -7.02 3.25 4.79
C LYS A 593 -8.42 2.72 5.18
N VAL A 594 -8.76 1.51 4.76
CA VAL A 594 -10.02 0.88 5.15
C VAL A 594 -10.05 0.61 6.64
N LYS A 595 -11.26 0.62 7.22
CA LYS A 595 -11.49 0.29 8.64
C LYS A 595 -12.02 -1.11 8.83
N THR A 596 -12.44 -1.75 7.75
CA THR A 596 -13.03 -3.08 7.77
C THR A 596 -12.52 -3.89 6.59
N TYR A 597 -12.14 -5.14 6.85
CA TYR A 597 -11.86 -6.12 5.79
C TYR A 597 -12.83 -7.28 5.94
N ARG A 598 -13.65 -7.49 4.91
CA ARG A 598 -14.60 -8.59 4.85
C ARG A 598 -13.98 -9.75 4.09
N PHE A 599 -13.86 -10.91 4.71
CA PHE A 599 -13.33 -12.10 4.03
C PHE A 599 -14.12 -13.34 4.45
N SER A 600 -14.08 -14.39 3.63
CA SER A 600 -14.68 -15.68 3.99
C SER A 600 -13.65 -16.68 4.51
N LEU A 601 -14.11 -17.61 5.33
CA LEU A 601 -13.33 -18.79 5.70
C LEU A 601 -13.55 -19.91 4.68
N SER A 602 -12.51 -20.66 4.35
CA SER A 602 -12.60 -21.93 3.63
C SER A 602 -12.90 -23.03 4.64
N TRP A 603 -14.13 -23.53 4.63
CA TRP A 603 -14.56 -24.62 5.51
C TRP A 603 -13.69 -25.86 5.30
N SER A 604 -13.36 -26.20 4.05
CA SER A 604 -12.49 -27.34 3.73
C SER A 604 -11.03 -27.15 4.19
N ARG A 605 -10.59 -25.92 4.47
CA ARG A 605 -9.28 -25.64 5.06
C ARG A 605 -9.27 -25.88 6.57
N ILE A 606 -10.37 -25.57 7.26
CA ILE A 606 -10.51 -25.77 8.71
C ILE A 606 -10.89 -27.23 9.01
N PHE A 607 -11.89 -27.76 8.33
CA PHE A 607 -12.36 -29.15 8.39
C PHE A 607 -12.30 -29.78 7.00
N PRO A 608 -11.19 -30.45 6.64
CA PRO A 608 -11.00 -31.13 5.35
C PRO A 608 -12.11 -32.09 4.94
N SER A 609 -12.71 -32.83 5.88
CA SER A 609 -13.87 -33.69 5.58
C SER A 609 -15.22 -33.00 5.79
N GLY A 610 -15.21 -31.72 6.19
CA GLY A 610 -16.37 -30.96 6.64
C GLY A 610 -16.71 -31.12 8.12
N TYR A 611 -16.22 -32.18 8.76
CA TYR A 611 -16.52 -32.47 10.18
C TYR A 611 -15.41 -32.03 11.12
N LYS A 612 -15.79 -31.65 12.35
CA LYS A 612 -14.85 -31.22 13.40
C LYS A 612 -13.74 -32.22 13.70
N ALA A 613 -14.01 -33.52 13.54
CA ALA A 613 -13.03 -34.59 13.72
C ALA A 613 -11.82 -34.49 12.76
N SER A 614 -11.97 -33.76 11.64
CA SER A 614 -10.90 -33.53 10.66
C SER A 614 -10.07 -32.28 10.90
N LEU A 615 -10.27 -31.55 12.02
CA LEU A 615 -9.63 -30.26 12.32
C LEU A 615 -8.17 -30.17 11.83
N ASN A 616 -7.95 -29.22 10.92
CA ASN A 616 -6.63 -28.86 10.43
C ASN A 616 -6.13 -27.61 11.16
N GLN A 617 -5.21 -27.81 12.11
CA GLN A 617 -4.63 -26.72 12.89
C GLN A 617 -3.89 -25.69 12.02
N LYS A 618 -3.22 -26.11 10.94
CA LYS A 618 -2.51 -25.17 10.05
C LYS A 618 -3.47 -24.21 9.34
N GLY A 619 -4.65 -24.69 8.97
CA GLY A 619 -5.73 -23.84 8.44
C GLY A 619 -6.22 -22.82 9.46
N VAL A 620 -6.32 -23.21 10.74
CA VAL A 620 -6.67 -22.30 11.84
C VAL A 620 -5.56 -21.27 12.09
N ASP A 621 -4.31 -21.68 12.04
CA ASP A 621 -3.14 -20.80 12.24
C ASP A 621 -3.04 -19.74 11.14
N TYR A 622 -3.36 -20.09 9.89
CA TYR A 622 -3.48 -19.15 8.78
C TYR A 622 -4.50 -18.04 9.08
N TYR A 623 -5.73 -18.40 9.46
CA TYR A 623 -6.76 -17.40 9.79
C TYR A 623 -6.42 -16.59 11.03
N ASN A 624 -5.78 -17.20 12.04
CA ASN A 624 -5.25 -16.46 13.19
C ASN A 624 -4.20 -15.43 12.77
N LYS A 625 -3.27 -15.78 11.87
CA LYS A 625 -2.25 -14.85 11.34
C LYS A 625 -2.91 -13.68 10.61
N LEU A 626 -3.89 -13.93 9.75
CA LEU A 626 -4.65 -12.88 9.06
C LEU A 626 -5.41 -11.98 10.05
N ILE A 627 -6.21 -12.56 10.95
CA ILE A 627 -7.03 -11.82 11.92
C ILE A 627 -6.15 -10.99 12.87
N ASN A 628 -5.04 -11.55 13.36
CA ASN A 628 -4.09 -10.83 14.19
C ASN A 628 -3.45 -9.67 13.42
N GLY A 629 -3.09 -9.89 12.16
CA GLY A 629 -2.57 -8.86 11.28
C GLY A 629 -3.57 -7.71 11.09
N LEU A 630 -4.84 -8.02 10.85
CA LEU A 630 -5.91 -7.02 10.70
C LEU A 630 -6.09 -6.20 11.99
N VAL A 631 -6.17 -6.87 13.14
CA VAL A 631 -6.35 -6.22 14.45
C VAL A 631 -5.16 -5.33 14.80
N ALA A 632 -3.93 -5.81 14.60
CA ALA A 632 -2.72 -5.02 14.82
C ALA A 632 -2.68 -3.74 13.95
N ASN A 633 -3.35 -3.77 12.81
CA ASN A 633 -3.44 -2.66 11.88
C ASN A 633 -4.70 -1.80 12.03
N ASN A 634 -5.49 -1.99 13.10
CA ASN A 634 -6.76 -1.29 13.34
C ASN A 634 -7.78 -1.45 12.19
N ILE A 635 -7.80 -2.63 11.56
CA ILE A 635 -8.76 -3.01 10.52
C ILE A 635 -9.68 -4.10 11.10
N ALA A 636 -10.95 -3.79 11.29
CA ALA A 636 -11.91 -4.71 11.89
C ALA A 636 -12.22 -5.89 10.93
N PRO A 637 -12.05 -7.15 11.37
CA PRO A 637 -12.42 -8.30 10.56
C PRO A 637 -13.95 -8.47 10.52
N MET A 638 -14.52 -8.59 9.32
CA MET A 638 -15.89 -9.04 9.09
C MET A 638 -15.85 -10.42 8.41
N VAL A 639 -16.23 -11.48 9.13
CA VAL A 639 -15.99 -12.85 8.68
C VAL A 639 -17.24 -13.48 8.11
N THR A 640 -17.15 -13.97 6.88
CA THR A 640 -18.19 -14.80 6.24
C THR A 640 -17.88 -16.28 6.46
N LEU A 641 -18.81 -17.01 7.08
CA LEU A 641 -18.62 -18.42 7.44
C LEU A 641 -18.73 -19.35 6.21
N TYR A 642 -19.67 -19.06 5.30
CA TYR A 642 -19.85 -19.82 4.06
C TYR A 642 -20.01 -18.93 2.82
N HIS A 643 -19.18 -19.16 1.81
CA HIS A 643 -19.16 -18.43 0.54
C HIS A 643 -19.06 -19.40 -0.65
N TRP A 644 -20.12 -20.19 -0.88
CA TRP A 644 -20.27 -21.11 -2.03
C TRP A 644 -19.21 -22.22 -2.15
N ASP A 645 -18.32 -22.36 -1.15
CA ASP A 645 -17.15 -23.25 -1.17
C ASP A 645 -17.31 -24.41 -0.17
N LEU A 646 -18.27 -25.30 -0.45
CA LEU A 646 -18.55 -26.46 0.42
C LEU A 646 -17.40 -27.49 0.35
N PRO A 647 -17.00 -28.13 1.45
CA PRO A 647 -16.14 -29.32 1.41
C PRO A 647 -16.78 -30.40 0.53
N GLN A 648 -15.99 -30.98 -0.39
CA GLN A 648 -16.52 -31.96 -1.35
C GLN A 648 -17.14 -33.17 -0.65
N ALA A 649 -16.57 -33.61 0.47
CA ALA A 649 -17.10 -34.72 1.28
C ALA A 649 -18.53 -34.47 1.81
N LEU A 650 -18.93 -33.21 2.03
CA LEU A 650 -20.30 -32.86 2.41
C LEU A 650 -21.22 -32.82 1.19
N GLN A 651 -20.71 -32.42 0.03
CA GLN A 651 -21.47 -32.50 -1.22
C GLN A 651 -21.77 -33.95 -1.62
N ASP A 652 -20.85 -34.88 -1.33
CA ASP A 652 -21.02 -36.30 -1.63
C ASP A 652 -22.15 -36.97 -0.83
N ILE A 653 -22.61 -36.34 0.27
CA ILE A 653 -23.81 -36.72 1.04
C ILE A 653 -25.02 -35.83 0.72
N ASN A 654 -25.10 -35.33 -0.53
CA ASN A 654 -26.11 -34.43 -1.10
C ASN A 654 -26.04 -32.95 -0.68
N GLY A 655 -25.01 -32.54 0.05
CA GLY A 655 -24.79 -31.13 0.42
C GLY A 655 -26.03 -30.50 1.04
N TRP A 656 -26.40 -29.30 0.62
CA TRP A 656 -27.51 -28.54 1.20
C TRP A 656 -28.91 -29.14 0.98
N ASP A 657 -29.07 -30.20 0.15
CA ASP A 657 -30.35 -30.93 0.06
C ASP A 657 -30.51 -31.92 1.23
N ASN A 658 -29.42 -32.22 1.95
CA ASN A 658 -29.43 -33.04 3.15
C ASN A 658 -29.76 -32.18 4.40
N PRO A 659 -30.87 -32.45 5.13
CA PRO A 659 -31.21 -31.72 6.34
C PRO A 659 -30.17 -31.79 7.46
N GLU A 660 -29.31 -32.82 7.49
CA GLU A 660 -28.22 -32.93 8.47
C GLU A 660 -27.21 -31.77 8.36
N MET A 661 -27.14 -31.11 7.20
CA MET A 661 -26.28 -29.93 7.00
C MET A 661 -26.58 -28.79 7.97
N ILE A 662 -27.81 -28.68 8.49
CA ILE A 662 -28.18 -27.67 9.49
C ILE A 662 -27.30 -27.84 10.74
N ASN A 663 -27.14 -29.08 11.22
CA ASN A 663 -26.33 -29.38 12.39
C ASN A 663 -24.84 -29.34 12.07
N ILE A 664 -24.42 -29.90 10.93
CA ILE A 664 -23.02 -29.94 10.51
C ILE A 664 -22.46 -28.51 10.35
N PHE A 665 -23.23 -27.62 9.70
CA PHE A 665 -22.85 -26.21 9.56
C PHE A 665 -22.83 -25.51 10.92
N ASN A 666 -23.77 -25.79 11.81
CA ASN A 666 -23.78 -25.19 13.15
C ASN A 666 -22.58 -25.61 14.00
N GLU A 667 -22.12 -26.86 13.92
CA GLU A 667 -20.90 -27.30 14.61
C GLU A 667 -19.65 -26.57 14.10
N TYR A 668 -19.59 -26.30 12.79
CA TYR A 668 -18.56 -25.48 12.19
C TYR A 668 -18.63 -24.02 12.66
N CYS A 669 -19.82 -23.42 12.67
CA CYS A 669 -20.03 -22.06 13.18
C CYS A 669 -19.62 -21.96 14.67
N ASP A 670 -20.06 -22.91 15.51
CA ASP A 670 -19.71 -22.98 16.93
C ASP A 670 -18.19 -22.99 17.15
N PHE A 671 -17.47 -23.78 16.34
CA PHE A 671 -16.00 -23.79 16.36
C PHE A 671 -15.39 -22.44 15.97
N CYS A 672 -15.86 -21.83 14.88
CA CYS A 672 -15.36 -20.53 14.42
C CYS A 672 -15.61 -19.42 15.45
N TYR A 673 -16.80 -19.38 16.07
CA TYR A 673 -17.13 -18.43 17.11
C TYR A 673 -16.25 -18.59 18.36
N ALA A 674 -16.02 -19.83 18.79
CA ALA A 674 -15.14 -20.12 19.92
C ALA A 674 -13.67 -19.73 19.64
N THR A 675 -13.20 -19.94 18.41
CA THR A 675 -11.79 -19.80 18.05
C THR A 675 -11.39 -18.38 17.71
N PHE A 676 -12.26 -17.62 17.04
CA PHE A 676 -11.93 -16.30 16.50
C PHE A 676 -12.78 -15.15 17.06
N GLY A 677 -13.87 -15.45 17.78
CA GLY A 677 -14.83 -14.44 18.25
C GLY A 677 -14.31 -13.52 19.36
N ASP A 678 -13.14 -13.82 19.93
CA ASP A 678 -12.41 -12.89 20.79
C ASP A 678 -12.00 -11.61 20.03
N ARG A 679 -11.65 -11.74 18.74
CA ARG A 679 -11.22 -10.65 17.84
C ARG A 679 -12.25 -10.30 16.75
N VAL A 680 -13.04 -11.26 16.28
CA VAL A 680 -14.05 -11.06 15.23
C VAL A 680 -15.38 -10.62 15.84
N LYS A 681 -15.83 -9.42 15.46
CA LYS A 681 -17.04 -8.78 16.01
C LYS A 681 -18.19 -8.64 15.03
N PHE A 682 -18.01 -9.09 13.79
CA PHE A 682 -19.08 -9.11 12.80
C PHE A 682 -18.99 -10.38 11.96
N TRP A 683 -20.02 -11.21 12.07
CA TRP A 683 -20.16 -12.49 11.38
C TRP A 683 -21.27 -12.44 10.34
N ILE A 684 -20.99 -12.99 9.16
CA ILE A 684 -21.95 -13.28 8.11
C ILE A 684 -22.05 -14.80 7.98
N THR A 685 -23.24 -15.38 8.15
CA THR A 685 -23.39 -16.85 8.04
C THR A 685 -23.23 -17.32 6.60
N PHE A 686 -24.00 -16.75 5.69
CA PHE A 686 -24.01 -17.08 4.27
C PHE A 686 -23.80 -15.83 3.43
N ASN A 687 -22.95 -15.95 2.40
CA ASN A 687 -22.94 -15.01 1.29
C ASN A 687 -23.96 -15.43 0.23
N GLU A 688 -24.89 -14.54 -0.09
CA GLU A 688 -25.81 -14.62 -1.24
C GLU A 688 -26.47 -16.00 -1.40
N PRO A 689 -27.32 -16.40 -0.43
CA PRO A 689 -27.88 -17.75 -0.42
C PRO A 689 -28.81 -18.05 -1.61
N GLN A 690 -29.36 -17.02 -2.27
CA GLN A 690 -30.10 -17.17 -3.51
C GLN A 690 -29.21 -17.72 -4.62
N THR A 691 -27.95 -17.29 -4.72
CA THR A 691 -26.99 -17.78 -5.71
C THR A 691 -26.64 -19.25 -5.46
N ILE A 692 -26.52 -19.67 -4.20
CA ILE A 692 -26.33 -21.10 -3.84
C ILE A 692 -27.52 -21.92 -4.37
N ALA A 693 -28.74 -21.52 -4.00
CA ALA A 693 -29.95 -22.28 -4.30
C ALA A 693 -30.27 -22.29 -5.81
N TRP A 694 -30.14 -21.15 -6.48
CA TRP A 694 -30.51 -21.02 -7.89
C TRP A 694 -29.37 -21.38 -8.84
N SER A 695 -28.23 -20.69 -8.77
CA SER A 695 -27.13 -20.92 -9.72
C SER A 695 -26.42 -22.26 -9.49
N GLY A 696 -26.34 -22.73 -8.23
CA GLY A 696 -25.69 -23.99 -7.87
C GLY A 696 -26.57 -25.24 -8.04
N TYR A 697 -27.83 -25.20 -7.56
CA TYR A 697 -28.75 -26.34 -7.55
C TYR A 697 -29.90 -26.26 -8.57
N GLY A 698 -30.26 -25.07 -9.04
CA GLY A 698 -31.29 -24.87 -10.04
C GLY A 698 -30.75 -24.96 -11.46
N LEU A 699 -29.88 -24.03 -11.83
CA LEU A 699 -29.28 -23.92 -13.16
C LEU A 699 -28.06 -24.83 -13.36
N GLY A 700 -27.36 -25.16 -12.27
CA GLY A 700 -26.10 -25.88 -12.31
C GLY A 700 -24.98 -25.11 -13.03
N GLN A 701 -25.00 -23.78 -13.02
CA GLN A 701 -23.96 -22.97 -13.67
C GLN A 701 -22.67 -22.86 -12.84
N ILE A 702 -22.79 -23.01 -11.52
CA ILE A 702 -21.68 -23.03 -10.57
C ILE A 702 -21.74 -24.32 -9.74
N PRO A 703 -20.70 -24.67 -8.97
CA PRO A 703 -20.75 -25.81 -8.07
C PRO A 703 -21.95 -25.73 -7.11
N PRO A 704 -22.62 -26.87 -6.82
CA PRO A 704 -22.24 -28.23 -7.16
C PRO A 704 -22.65 -28.72 -8.57
N ASN A 705 -23.05 -27.82 -9.49
CA ASN A 705 -23.43 -28.16 -10.87
C ASN A 705 -24.67 -29.07 -10.94
N VAL A 706 -25.61 -28.89 -10.01
CA VAL A 706 -26.90 -29.60 -10.01
C VAL A 706 -27.91 -28.78 -10.83
N ASN A 707 -28.54 -29.43 -11.81
CA ASN A 707 -29.50 -28.81 -12.72
C ASN A 707 -30.92 -29.34 -12.46
N GLN A 708 -31.53 -28.86 -11.36
CA GLN A 708 -32.89 -29.22 -10.95
C GLN A 708 -33.71 -27.95 -10.68
N PRO A 709 -34.08 -27.20 -11.73
CA PRO A 709 -34.60 -25.83 -11.57
C PRO A 709 -35.98 -25.74 -10.91
N GLY A 710 -36.75 -26.83 -10.88
CA GLY A 710 -38.15 -26.83 -10.47
C GLY A 710 -38.40 -26.90 -8.97
N ASP A 711 -37.58 -27.64 -8.23
CA ASP A 711 -37.87 -28.03 -6.84
C ASP A 711 -36.66 -27.92 -5.91
N ALA A 712 -35.46 -28.27 -6.39
CA ALA A 712 -34.25 -28.21 -5.58
C ALA A 712 -34.00 -26.80 -4.98
N PRO A 713 -34.07 -25.67 -5.71
CA PRO A 713 -33.83 -24.34 -5.15
C PRO A 713 -34.64 -24.06 -3.88
N TYR A 714 -35.89 -24.49 -3.85
CA TYR A 714 -36.79 -24.27 -2.70
C TYR A 714 -36.41 -25.12 -1.48
N ARG A 715 -36.04 -26.39 -1.68
CA ARG A 715 -35.55 -27.25 -0.58
C ARG A 715 -34.22 -26.74 -0.02
N ILE A 716 -33.29 -26.36 -0.90
CA ILE A 716 -31.98 -25.81 -0.52
C ILE A 716 -32.16 -24.52 0.29
N ALA A 717 -32.95 -23.57 -0.19
CA ALA A 717 -33.20 -22.32 0.53
C ALA A 717 -33.86 -22.55 1.90
N HIS A 718 -34.76 -23.53 2.00
CA HIS A 718 -35.37 -23.91 3.27
C HIS A 718 -34.34 -24.40 4.29
N ASN A 719 -33.41 -25.27 3.88
CA ASN A 719 -32.33 -25.75 4.73
C ASN A 719 -31.33 -24.64 5.09
N LEU A 720 -30.98 -23.75 4.14
CA LEU A 720 -30.10 -22.61 4.38
C LEU A 720 -30.67 -21.64 5.42
N LEU A 721 -31.98 -21.33 5.36
CA LEU A 721 -32.64 -20.47 6.35
C LEU A 721 -32.63 -21.08 7.75
N LYS A 722 -32.91 -22.38 7.86
CA LYS A 722 -32.83 -23.12 9.13
C LYS A 722 -31.41 -23.17 9.69
N ALA A 723 -30.42 -23.42 8.83
CA ALA A 723 -29.00 -23.42 9.19
C ALA A 723 -28.52 -22.04 9.67
N HIS A 724 -28.95 -20.97 9.01
CA HIS A 724 -28.66 -19.59 9.43
C HIS A 724 -29.23 -19.29 10.82
N ALA A 725 -30.53 -19.58 11.02
CA ALA A 725 -31.18 -19.37 12.31
C ALA A 725 -30.49 -20.15 13.43
N GLN A 726 -30.14 -21.42 13.17
CA GLN A 726 -29.43 -22.26 14.14
C GLN A 726 -28.05 -21.69 14.52
N ALA A 727 -27.28 -21.21 13.54
CA ALA A 727 -25.98 -20.57 13.78
C ALA A 727 -26.12 -19.25 14.57
N TYR A 728 -27.12 -18.43 14.24
CA TYR A 728 -27.43 -17.20 14.96
C TYR A 728 -27.74 -17.47 16.44
N HIS A 729 -28.64 -18.42 16.72
CA HIS A 729 -28.99 -18.80 18.10
C HIS A 729 -27.80 -19.37 18.87
N THR A 730 -26.94 -20.15 18.22
CA THR A 730 -25.69 -20.62 18.85
C THR A 730 -24.80 -19.46 19.27
N TYR A 731 -24.64 -18.43 18.44
CA TYR A 731 -23.88 -17.23 18.79
C TYR A 731 -24.53 -16.45 19.94
N ASP A 732 -25.82 -16.17 19.81
CA ASP A 732 -26.61 -15.40 20.77
C ASP A 732 -26.55 -16.00 22.17
N GLN A 733 -26.75 -17.31 22.27
CA GLN A 733 -26.85 -18.03 23.54
C GLN A 733 -25.48 -18.30 24.18
N LYS A 734 -24.46 -18.64 23.40
CA LYS A 734 -23.15 -19.07 23.94
C LYS A 734 -22.12 -17.95 24.01
N TYR A 735 -22.12 -17.03 23.05
CA TYR A 735 -20.96 -16.16 22.82
C TYR A 735 -21.26 -14.67 22.95
N ARG A 736 -22.45 -14.20 22.56
CA ARG A 736 -22.79 -12.76 22.49
C ARG A 736 -22.50 -12.00 23.78
N ALA A 737 -22.86 -12.57 24.93
CA ALA A 737 -22.61 -11.96 26.23
C ALA A 737 -21.11 -11.73 26.55
N SER A 738 -20.24 -12.62 26.06
CA SER A 738 -18.79 -12.56 26.30
C SER A 738 -18.01 -11.83 25.20
N GLN A 739 -18.49 -11.89 23.95
CA GLN A 739 -17.77 -11.41 22.77
C GLN A 739 -18.30 -10.08 22.23
N GLY A 740 -19.59 -9.78 22.42
CA GLY A 740 -20.22 -8.52 21.99
C GLY A 740 -20.27 -8.28 20.47
N GLY A 741 -20.24 -9.34 19.64
CA GLY A 741 -20.29 -9.21 18.19
C GLY A 741 -21.71 -9.26 17.60
N LEU A 742 -21.78 -8.97 16.30
CA LEU A 742 -22.97 -9.02 15.45
C LEU A 742 -22.97 -10.27 14.56
N VAL A 743 -24.15 -10.81 14.27
CA VAL A 743 -24.38 -11.91 13.33
C VAL A 743 -25.51 -11.52 12.37
N SER A 744 -25.24 -11.67 11.08
CA SER A 744 -26.25 -11.49 10.02
C SER A 744 -25.99 -12.43 8.84
N ILE A 745 -26.71 -12.21 7.74
CA ILE A 745 -26.62 -12.90 6.45
C ILE A 745 -26.52 -11.86 5.35
N SER A 746 -25.66 -12.07 4.35
CA SER A 746 -25.49 -11.14 3.22
C SER A 746 -26.39 -11.57 2.09
N LEU A 747 -27.44 -10.80 1.79
CA LEU A 747 -28.42 -11.11 0.75
C LEU A 747 -28.06 -10.38 -0.54
N ASN A 748 -28.34 -10.95 -1.71
CA ASN A 748 -28.14 -10.29 -2.99
C ASN A 748 -29.46 -9.81 -3.60
N ALA A 749 -29.45 -8.59 -4.15
CA ALA A 749 -30.59 -8.04 -4.87
C ALA A 749 -30.17 -7.14 -6.02
N GLU A 750 -30.84 -7.33 -7.14
CA GLU A 750 -30.90 -6.33 -8.21
C GLU A 750 -32.07 -5.38 -7.93
N TRP A 751 -31.94 -4.10 -8.28
CA TRP A 751 -33.12 -3.23 -8.32
C TRP A 751 -34.01 -3.62 -9.49
N ALA A 752 -35.31 -3.79 -9.24
CA ALA A 752 -36.32 -4.07 -10.27
C ALA A 752 -37.10 -2.80 -10.61
N GLU A 753 -36.85 -2.25 -11.79
CA GLU A 753 -37.60 -1.10 -12.31
C GLU A 753 -38.75 -1.59 -13.20
N PRO A 754 -40.01 -1.20 -12.99
CA PRO A 754 -41.10 -1.62 -13.86
C PRO A 754 -40.95 -1.02 -15.27
N LEU A 755 -41.29 -1.80 -16.30
CA LEU A 755 -41.28 -1.33 -17.69
C LEU A 755 -42.15 -0.07 -17.90
N ASP A 756 -43.31 -0.03 -17.24
CA ASP A 756 -44.16 1.15 -17.17
C ASP A 756 -44.78 1.29 -15.78
N VAL A 757 -44.36 2.31 -15.02
CA VAL A 757 -44.91 2.59 -13.68
C VAL A 757 -46.40 2.89 -13.68
N LYS A 758 -46.96 3.34 -14.82
CA LYS A 758 -48.39 3.66 -14.94
C LYS A 758 -49.25 2.41 -15.18
N ALA A 759 -48.63 1.28 -15.51
CA ALA A 759 -49.30 0.01 -15.70
C ALA A 759 -49.22 -0.82 -14.40
N PRO A 760 -50.34 -0.99 -13.64
CA PRO A 760 -50.31 -1.68 -12.35
C PRO A 760 -49.72 -3.09 -12.40
N ARG A 761 -49.92 -3.80 -13.51
CA ARG A 761 -49.39 -5.15 -13.73
C ARG A 761 -47.85 -5.19 -13.80
N GLU A 762 -47.23 -4.15 -14.34
CA GLU A 762 -45.77 -4.04 -14.44
C GLU A 762 -45.16 -3.68 -13.08
N VAL A 763 -45.81 -2.79 -12.32
CA VAL A 763 -45.43 -2.49 -10.92
C VAL A 763 -45.52 -3.75 -10.05
N MET A 764 -46.61 -4.53 -10.20
CA MET A 764 -46.75 -5.84 -9.53
C MET A 764 -45.66 -6.82 -9.94
N ALA A 765 -45.20 -6.80 -11.20
CA ALA A 765 -44.12 -7.66 -11.67
C ALA A 765 -42.76 -7.27 -11.09
N ALA A 766 -42.45 -5.97 -11.06
CA ALA A 766 -41.23 -5.47 -10.44
C ALA A 766 -41.17 -5.81 -8.94
N ASP A 767 -42.26 -5.57 -8.21
CA ASP A 767 -42.33 -5.92 -6.78
C ASP A 767 -42.24 -7.43 -6.57
N ARG A 768 -42.95 -8.25 -7.37
CA ARG A 768 -42.85 -9.72 -7.31
C ARG A 768 -41.43 -10.21 -7.59
N ALA A 769 -40.69 -9.59 -8.51
CA ALA A 769 -39.30 -9.95 -8.76
C ALA A 769 -38.41 -9.70 -7.53
N LEU A 770 -38.59 -8.56 -6.83
CA LEU A 770 -37.89 -8.28 -5.57
C LEU A 770 -38.27 -9.28 -4.47
N GLN A 771 -39.55 -9.65 -4.39
CA GLN A 771 -40.05 -10.62 -3.41
C GLN A 771 -39.48 -12.02 -3.65
N PHE A 772 -39.35 -12.47 -4.90
CA PHE A 772 -38.78 -13.78 -5.22
C PHE A 772 -37.25 -13.85 -5.08
N GLN A 773 -36.56 -12.73 -5.26
CA GLN A 773 -35.09 -12.69 -5.12
C GLN A 773 -34.67 -12.38 -3.68
N LEU A 774 -35.02 -11.19 -3.18
CA LEU A 774 -34.62 -10.71 -1.86
C LEU A 774 -35.59 -11.18 -0.77
N GLY A 775 -36.90 -10.99 -1.00
CA GLY A 775 -37.95 -11.36 -0.04
C GLY A 775 -37.92 -12.84 0.34
N TRP A 776 -37.49 -13.72 -0.57
CA TRP A 776 -37.40 -15.17 -0.36
C TRP A 776 -36.57 -15.53 0.89
N PHE A 777 -35.48 -14.81 1.14
CA PHE A 777 -34.65 -14.98 2.33
C PHE A 777 -34.90 -13.89 3.39
N ALA A 778 -35.23 -12.67 2.98
CA ALA A 778 -35.40 -11.56 3.90
C ALA A 778 -36.71 -11.59 4.69
N HIS A 779 -37.84 -12.04 4.12
CA HIS A 779 -39.11 -12.10 4.85
C HIS A 779 -39.09 -13.06 6.04
N PRO A 780 -38.57 -14.30 5.89
CA PRO A 780 -38.44 -15.21 7.03
C PRO A 780 -37.66 -14.59 8.20
N ILE A 781 -36.58 -13.85 7.91
CA ILE A 781 -35.68 -13.33 8.93
C ILE A 781 -36.17 -12.00 9.50
N PHE A 782 -36.48 -11.02 8.65
CA PHE A 782 -36.70 -9.62 9.06
C PHE A 782 -38.19 -9.25 9.21
N LYS A 783 -39.13 -10.12 8.86
CA LYS A 783 -40.56 -9.80 8.82
C LYS A 783 -41.40 -10.64 9.79
N ASN A 784 -41.72 -11.88 9.42
CA ASN A 784 -42.73 -12.68 10.12
C ASN A 784 -42.39 -14.17 10.26
N GLY A 785 -41.16 -14.59 9.95
CA GLY A 785 -40.77 -16.00 10.05
C GLY A 785 -41.15 -16.85 8.83
N ASP A 786 -41.87 -16.31 7.85
CA ASP A 786 -42.42 -17.07 6.73
C ASP A 786 -42.00 -16.52 5.36
N TYR A 787 -42.18 -17.31 4.30
CA TYR A 787 -41.93 -16.87 2.93
C TYR A 787 -42.91 -15.77 2.49
N PRO A 788 -42.54 -14.94 1.49
CA PRO A 788 -43.46 -13.95 0.93
C PRO A 788 -44.78 -14.58 0.45
N ASP A 789 -45.91 -13.97 0.80
CA ASP A 789 -47.24 -14.48 0.41
C ASP A 789 -47.41 -14.55 -1.11
N ALA A 790 -46.88 -13.58 -1.85
CA ALA A 790 -46.89 -13.62 -3.31
C ALA A 790 -46.11 -14.79 -3.91
N MET A 791 -45.02 -15.20 -3.24
CA MET A 791 -44.22 -16.35 -3.65
C MET A 791 -44.95 -17.66 -3.35
N LYS A 792 -45.49 -17.80 -2.12
CA LYS A 792 -46.32 -18.94 -1.72
C LYS A 792 -47.53 -19.12 -2.64
N TRP A 793 -48.25 -18.03 -2.92
CA TRP A 793 -49.41 -18.04 -3.78
C TRP A 793 -49.06 -18.46 -5.20
N GLN A 794 -48.02 -17.86 -5.81
CA GLN A 794 -47.66 -18.19 -7.19
C GLN A 794 -47.19 -19.62 -7.37
N ILE A 795 -46.30 -20.10 -6.49
CA ILE A 795 -45.76 -21.45 -6.59
C ILE A 795 -46.85 -22.48 -6.26
N GLY A 796 -47.69 -22.21 -5.25
CA GLY A 796 -48.82 -23.08 -4.90
C GLY A 796 -49.80 -23.23 -6.06
N ASN A 797 -50.23 -22.12 -6.68
CA ASN A 797 -51.12 -22.15 -7.83
C ASN A 797 -50.49 -22.89 -9.02
N LYS A 798 -49.21 -22.65 -9.31
CA LYS A 798 -48.52 -23.34 -10.41
C LYS A 798 -48.36 -24.82 -10.14
N SER A 799 -48.00 -25.22 -8.92
CA SER A 799 -47.95 -26.62 -8.50
C SER A 799 -49.29 -27.33 -8.70
N GLU A 800 -50.39 -26.70 -8.29
CA GLU A 800 -51.75 -27.24 -8.50
C GLU A 800 -52.08 -27.37 -9.99
N LEU A 801 -51.83 -26.32 -10.78
CA LEU A 801 -52.04 -26.33 -12.24
C LEU A 801 -51.14 -27.33 -12.98
N GLN A 802 -49.99 -27.69 -12.40
CA GLN A 802 -49.06 -28.71 -12.88
C GLN A 802 -49.45 -30.12 -12.42
N GLY A 803 -50.54 -30.27 -11.66
CA GLY A 803 -51.05 -31.56 -11.17
C GLY A 803 -50.26 -32.14 -9.99
N LEU A 804 -49.48 -31.33 -9.27
CA LEU A 804 -48.77 -31.76 -8.07
C LEU A 804 -49.72 -31.73 -6.87
N ALA A 805 -49.66 -32.77 -6.04
CA ALA A 805 -50.49 -32.89 -4.83
C ALA A 805 -50.08 -31.90 -3.72
N GLU A 806 -48.85 -31.41 -3.76
CA GLU A 806 -48.29 -30.47 -2.80
C GLU A 806 -47.49 -29.36 -3.53
N SER A 807 -47.35 -28.21 -2.88
CA SER A 807 -46.53 -27.10 -3.37
C SER A 807 -45.06 -27.50 -3.46
N ARG A 808 -44.37 -27.05 -4.53
CA ARG A 808 -42.90 -27.22 -4.66
C ARG A 808 -42.13 -26.37 -3.65
N LEU A 809 -42.74 -25.29 -3.12
CA LEU A 809 -42.19 -24.51 -2.02
C LEU A 809 -42.55 -25.17 -0.68
N PRO A 810 -41.56 -25.62 0.13
CA PRO A 810 -41.82 -26.18 1.46
C PRO A 810 -42.51 -25.18 2.38
N SER A 811 -43.28 -25.67 3.35
CA SER A 811 -43.91 -24.83 4.37
C SER A 811 -43.10 -24.82 5.67
N PHE A 812 -43.00 -23.67 6.32
CA PHE A 812 -42.48 -23.57 7.68
C PHE A 812 -43.57 -23.95 8.70
N THR A 813 -43.21 -24.76 9.68
CA THR A 813 -44.05 -24.96 10.88
C THR A 813 -44.08 -23.68 11.72
N ASP A 814 -45.07 -23.50 12.60
CA ASP A 814 -45.11 -22.33 13.48
C ASP A 814 -43.88 -22.23 14.39
N GLN A 815 -43.31 -23.39 14.76
CA GLN A 815 -42.04 -23.46 15.48
C GLN A 815 -40.87 -22.95 14.62
N ASP A 816 -40.79 -23.37 13.36
CA ASP A 816 -39.76 -22.86 12.44
C ASP A 816 -39.87 -21.34 12.25
N LYS A 817 -41.09 -20.83 12.04
CA LYS A 817 -41.34 -19.39 11.86
C LYS A 817 -40.85 -18.59 13.07
N ALA A 818 -41.22 -19.02 14.28
CA ALA A 818 -40.79 -18.37 15.51
C ALA A 818 -39.28 -18.49 15.78
N PHE A 819 -38.64 -19.55 15.27
CA PHE A 819 -37.21 -19.78 15.41
C PHE A 819 -36.38 -18.92 14.44
N ILE A 820 -36.84 -18.74 13.21
CA ILE A 820 -36.15 -17.97 12.14
C ILE A 820 -36.41 -16.46 12.28
N GLN A 821 -37.57 -16.05 12.75
CA GLN A 821 -37.90 -14.63 12.86
C GLN A 821 -36.94 -13.90 13.81
N GLY A 822 -36.30 -12.86 13.28
CA GLY A 822 -35.41 -11.95 13.99
C GLY A 822 -33.99 -12.48 14.17
N THR A 823 -33.54 -13.47 13.40
CA THR A 823 -32.18 -14.05 13.50
C THR A 823 -31.10 -13.24 12.76
N ALA A 824 -31.17 -11.92 12.78
CA ALA A 824 -30.15 -11.05 12.23
C ALA A 824 -30.09 -9.74 13.01
N ASP A 825 -28.87 -9.26 13.29
CA ASP A 825 -28.67 -8.04 14.06
C ASP A 825 -28.75 -6.77 13.21
N VAL A 826 -28.38 -6.87 11.93
CA VAL A 826 -28.37 -5.77 10.94
C VAL A 826 -28.74 -6.31 9.56
N PHE A 827 -29.14 -5.45 8.62
CA PHE A 827 -29.48 -5.85 7.25
C PHE A 827 -28.25 -5.76 6.34
N CYS A 828 -27.76 -6.87 5.80
CA CYS A 828 -26.61 -6.88 4.89
C CYS A 828 -27.03 -7.17 3.45
N ILE A 829 -26.59 -6.34 2.51
CA ILE A 829 -26.95 -6.45 1.10
C ILE A 829 -25.73 -6.35 0.17
N SER A 830 -25.69 -7.26 -0.81
CA SER A 830 -24.85 -7.20 -2.01
C SER A 830 -25.69 -6.71 -3.19
N THR A 831 -25.19 -5.72 -3.94
CA THR A 831 -25.90 -5.23 -5.13
C THR A 831 -24.95 -4.71 -6.19
N TYR A 832 -25.29 -4.97 -7.46
CA TYR A 832 -24.40 -4.75 -8.59
C TYR A 832 -25.07 -4.04 -9.77
N THR A 833 -26.37 -4.22 -9.99
CA THR A 833 -27.07 -3.69 -11.19
C THR A 833 -28.57 -3.47 -10.98
N THR A 834 -29.22 -2.98 -12.04
CA THR A 834 -30.67 -2.75 -12.14
C THR A 834 -31.22 -3.44 -13.38
N LYS A 835 -32.40 -4.06 -13.25
CA LYS A 835 -33.13 -4.67 -14.36
C LYS A 835 -34.46 -3.96 -14.58
N VAL A 836 -34.87 -3.84 -15.84
CA VAL A 836 -36.23 -3.45 -16.21
C VAL A 836 -37.07 -4.72 -16.24
N VAL A 837 -38.17 -4.72 -15.50
CA VAL A 837 -39.02 -5.89 -15.29
C VAL A 837 -40.36 -5.66 -15.95
N SER A 838 -40.83 -6.69 -16.66
CA SER A 838 -42.20 -6.74 -17.16
C SER A 838 -42.92 -8.02 -16.80
N HIS A 839 -44.24 -7.99 -16.76
CA HIS A 839 -45.04 -9.20 -16.54
C HIS A 839 -45.06 -10.08 -17.78
N VAL A 840 -44.91 -11.39 -17.56
CA VAL A 840 -45.20 -12.42 -18.58
C VAL A 840 -46.03 -13.54 -17.98
N THR A 841 -46.79 -14.25 -18.81
CA THR A 841 -47.46 -15.49 -18.40
C THR A 841 -46.62 -16.65 -18.90
N SER A 842 -45.81 -17.24 -18.02
CA SER A 842 -44.92 -18.32 -18.39
C SER A 842 -45.69 -19.60 -18.73
N ARG A 843 -45.10 -20.43 -19.60
CA ARG A 843 -45.70 -21.72 -19.94
C ARG A 843 -45.71 -22.66 -18.72
N LEU A 844 -46.83 -23.33 -18.49
CA LEU A 844 -47.01 -24.22 -17.33
C LEU A 844 -46.17 -25.51 -17.40
N ASP A 845 -45.82 -25.96 -18.62
CA ASP A 845 -45.02 -27.17 -18.83
C ASP A 845 -43.53 -27.00 -18.48
N ILE A 846 -43.06 -25.76 -18.28
CA ILE A 846 -41.69 -25.46 -17.88
C ILE A 846 -41.67 -25.20 -16.37
N VAL A 847 -41.20 -26.20 -15.62
CA VAL A 847 -41.13 -26.19 -14.15
C VAL A 847 -39.77 -25.62 -13.70
N SER A 848 -39.76 -24.39 -13.18
CA SER A 848 -38.53 -23.67 -12.84
C SER A 848 -38.78 -22.50 -11.89
N TYR A 849 -37.85 -22.21 -10.97
CA TYR A 849 -37.89 -21.00 -10.13
C TYR A 849 -37.98 -19.70 -10.94
N GLU A 850 -37.38 -19.65 -12.12
CA GLU A 850 -37.44 -18.49 -13.00
C GLU A 850 -38.83 -18.33 -13.63
N THR A 851 -39.41 -19.42 -14.14
CA THR A 851 -40.75 -19.37 -14.75
C THR A 851 -41.83 -19.15 -13.69
N ASP A 852 -41.62 -19.57 -12.44
CA ASP A 852 -42.56 -19.37 -11.34
C ASP A 852 -42.78 -17.89 -10.98
N GLN A 853 -41.83 -17.03 -11.32
CA GLN A 853 -41.93 -15.58 -11.09
C GLN A 853 -42.90 -14.88 -12.05
N ASP A 854 -43.17 -15.42 -13.25
CA ASP A 854 -44.00 -14.73 -14.27
C ASP A 854 -43.51 -13.30 -14.56
N VAL A 855 -42.19 -13.16 -14.72
CA VAL A 855 -41.53 -11.91 -15.07
C VAL A 855 -40.55 -12.12 -16.22
N LYS A 856 -40.37 -11.08 -17.04
CA LYS A 856 -39.26 -10.95 -17.97
C LYS A 856 -38.36 -9.83 -17.46
N LYS A 857 -37.06 -10.08 -17.42
CA LYS A 857 -36.04 -9.10 -17.04
C LYS A 857 -35.27 -8.68 -18.29
N ASP A 858 -35.19 -7.38 -18.52
CA ASP A 858 -34.40 -6.74 -19.56
C ASP A 858 -33.36 -5.81 -18.91
N GLU A 859 -32.33 -5.43 -19.66
CA GLU A 859 -31.31 -4.50 -19.17
C GLU A 859 -31.87 -3.08 -19.05
N ALA A 860 -31.59 -2.41 -17.93
CA ALA A 860 -31.89 -0.99 -17.79
C ALA A 860 -30.98 -0.10 -18.65
N GLU A 861 -31.43 1.12 -18.95
CA GLU A 861 -30.57 2.14 -19.56
C GLU A 861 -29.48 2.54 -18.54
N GLY A 862 -28.25 2.08 -18.78
CA GLY A 862 -27.08 2.35 -17.96
C GLY A 862 -26.06 3.23 -18.68
N HIS A 863 -25.10 3.78 -17.93
CA HIS A 863 -24.05 4.64 -18.49
C HIS A 863 -22.91 3.86 -19.12
N LEU A 864 -22.63 2.65 -18.64
CA LEU A 864 -21.52 1.81 -19.07
C LEU A 864 -21.96 0.35 -19.12
N ASN A 865 -21.53 -0.35 -20.17
CA ASN A 865 -21.48 -1.80 -20.16
C ASN A 865 -20.34 -2.24 -19.24
N THR A 866 -20.50 -3.36 -18.55
CA THR A 866 -19.42 -3.93 -17.73
C THR A 866 -18.78 -5.12 -18.43
N ALA A 867 -17.63 -5.58 -17.93
CA ALA A 867 -16.99 -6.79 -18.45
C ALA A 867 -17.81 -8.07 -18.21
N VAL A 868 -18.81 -8.03 -17.32
CA VAL A 868 -19.75 -9.12 -17.10
C VAL A 868 -20.97 -8.92 -17.98
N ASN A 869 -21.23 -9.89 -18.86
CA ASN A 869 -22.43 -9.88 -19.71
C ASN A 869 -23.69 -9.75 -18.86
N GLU A 870 -24.66 -8.97 -19.33
CA GLU A 870 -25.93 -8.71 -18.64
C GLU A 870 -25.84 -7.90 -17.34
N GLN A 871 -24.66 -7.41 -16.96
CA GLN A 871 -24.48 -6.48 -15.85
C GLN A 871 -24.19 -5.07 -16.38
N LYS A 872 -25.07 -4.10 -16.09
CA LYS A 872 -24.87 -2.67 -16.42
C LYS A 872 -24.61 -1.83 -15.19
N ALA A 873 -23.79 -0.78 -15.33
CA ALA A 873 -23.56 0.20 -14.28
C ALA A 873 -24.76 1.17 -14.19
N VAL A 874 -25.60 1.00 -13.17
CA VAL A 874 -26.86 1.75 -12.97
C VAL A 874 -26.95 2.21 -11.51
N ALA A 875 -26.16 3.22 -11.16
CA ALA A 875 -25.96 3.67 -9.79
C ALA A 875 -27.25 4.08 -9.06
N TRP A 876 -28.18 4.76 -9.74
CA TRP A 876 -29.43 5.22 -9.13
C TRP A 876 -30.32 4.07 -8.61
N GLY A 877 -30.11 2.84 -9.09
CA GLY A 877 -30.81 1.67 -8.59
C GLY A 877 -30.46 1.33 -7.14
N LEU A 878 -29.22 1.58 -6.72
CA LEU A 878 -28.79 1.38 -5.33
C LEU A 878 -29.62 2.23 -4.38
N ARG A 879 -29.75 3.53 -4.65
CA ARG A 879 -30.55 4.45 -3.84
C ARG A 879 -32.00 4.01 -3.70
N ARG A 880 -32.61 3.56 -4.81
CA ARG A 880 -34.00 3.07 -4.82
C ARG A 880 -34.15 1.77 -4.04
N LEU A 881 -33.22 0.84 -4.19
CA LEU A 881 -33.20 -0.39 -3.40
C LEU A 881 -33.09 -0.08 -1.89
N LEU A 882 -32.22 0.84 -1.48
CA LEU A 882 -32.10 1.27 -0.08
C LEU A 882 -33.41 1.89 0.45
N ASN A 883 -34.10 2.71 -0.36
CA ASN A 883 -35.42 3.24 0.00
C ASN A 883 -36.47 2.13 0.07
N TRP A 884 -36.44 1.13 -0.82
CA TRP A 884 -37.37 0.00 -0.77
C TRP A 884 -37.15 -0.87 0.46
N LEU A 885 -35.89 -1.13 0.85
CA LEU A 885 -35.56 -1.82 2.09
C LEU A 885 -36.13 -1.11 3.32
N LYS A 886 -35.99 0.23 3.36
CA LYS A 886 -36.56 1.05 4.42
C LYS A 886 -38.08 0.89 4.53
N GLU A 887 -38.79 1.01 3.42
CA GLU A 887 -40.26 0.91 3.41
C GLU A 887 -40.75 -0.53 3.69
N GLU A 888 -40.04 -1.55 3.21
CA GLU A 888 -40.46 -2.95 3.30
C GLU A 888 -40.17 -3.61 4.65
N TYR A 889 -39.07 -3.19 5.31
CA TYR A 889 -38.55 -3.79 6.54
C TYR A 889 -38.47 -2.81 7.73
N GLY A 890 -39.01 -1.60 7.61
CA GLY A 890 -39.15 -0.68 8.73
C GLY A 890 -37.86 0.03 9.13
N ASP A 891 -37.11 0.54 8.15
CA ASP A 891 -35.90 1.35 8.33
C ASP A 891 -34.76 0.66 9.13
N PRO A 892 -34.33 -0.55 8.75
CA PRO A 892 -33.26 -1.25 9.45
C PRO A 892 -31.90 -0.54 9.26
N GLU A 893 -30.94 -0.84 10.13
CA GLU A 893 -29.53 -0.52 9.87
C GLU A 893 -29.01 -1.38 8.71
N ILE A 894 -28.48 -0.73 7.65
CA ILE A 894 -28.08 -1.39 6.41
C ILE A 894 -26.57 -1.33 6.23
N TYR A 895 -25.96 -2.47 5.93
CA TYR A 895 -24.58 -2.58 5.45
C TYR A 895 -24.59 -3.03 3.99
N VAL A 896 -24.03 -2.23 3.09
CA VAL A 896 -23.71 -2.67 1.73
C VAL A 896 -22.42 -3.49 1.82
N THR A 897 -22.57 -4.81 1.91
CA THR A 897 -21.47 -5.75 2.18
C THR A 897 -20.66 -6.11 0.94
N GLU A 898 -21.21 -5.89 -0.26
CA GLU A 898 -20.53 -5.98 -1.55
C GLU A 898 -21.17 -5.06 -2.60
N ASN A 899 -20.33 -4.27 -3.27
CA ASN A 899 -20.67 -3.50 -4.47
C ASN A 899 -19.39 -3.30 -5.29
N GLY A 900 -19.40 -3.72 -6.55
CA GLY A 900 -18.20 -3.68 -7.38
C GLY A 900 -18.46 -4.01 -8.85
N VAL A 901 -17.44 -3.80 -9.68
CA VAL A 901 -17.50 -4.05 -11.11
C VAL A 901 -16.18 -4.66 -11.62
N ALA A 902 -16.30 -5.66 -12.50
CA ALA A 902 -15.17 -6.28 -13.17
C ALA A 902 -14.67 -5.40 -14.32
N THR A 903 -13.36 -5.48 -14.60
CA THR A 903 -12.71 -4.81 -15.75
C THR A 903 -12.33 -5.83 -16.81
N GLY A 904 -12.13 -5.37 -18.05
CA GLY A 904 -11.64 -6.20 -19.14
C GLY A 904 -10.20 -6.68 -18.90
N LEU A 905 -9.81 -7.77 -19.56
CA LEU A 905 -8.46 -8.36 -19.46
C LEU A 905 -7.35 -7.44 -20.01
N ASP A 906 -7.71 -6.46 -20.84
CA ASP A 906 -6.82 -5.43 -21.38
C ASP A 906 -6.60 -4.26 -20.40
N THR A 907 -7.42 -4.15 -19.36
CA THR A 907 -7.27 -3.14 -18.30
C THR A 907 -6.28 -3.64 -17.26
N THR A 908 -5.11 -3.02 -17.17
CA THR A 908 -4.02 -3.49 -16.29
C THR A 908 -3.94 -2.72 -14.97
N VAL A 909 -3.88 -1.39 -15.03
CA VAL A 909 -3.58 -0.52 -13.87
C VAL A 909 -4.52 0.69 -13.77
N ASP A 910 -4.85 1.33 -14.90
CA ASP A 910 -5.77 2.48 -14.94
C ASP A 910 -7.21 2.03 -15.17
N ASP A 911 -7.94 1.77 -14.08
CA ASP A 911 -9.33 1.29 -14.12
C ASP A 911 -10.37 2.42 -14.08
N THR A 912 -10.23 3.40 -14.99
CA THR A 912 -11.10 4.60 -15.06
C THR A 912 -12.60 4.29 -15.01
N GLU A 913 -13.03 3.19 -15.63
CA GLU A 913 -14.43 2.73 -15.58
C GLU A 913 -14.86 2.31 -14.17
N ARG A 914 -13.99 1.60 -13.43
CA ARG A 914 -14.23 1.23 -12.03
C ARG A 914 -14.23 2.46 -11.13
N ILE A 915 -13.34 3.42 -11.37
CA ILE A 915 -13.34 4.72 -10.65
C ILE A 915 -14.69 5.43 -10.84
N PHE A 916 -15.20 5.50 -12.08
CA PHE A 916 -16.51 6.11 -12.35
C PHE A 916 -17.67 5.34 -11.71
N PHE A 917 -17.63 4.01 -11.74
CA PHE A 917 -18.59 3.16 -11.04
C PHE A 917 -18.62 3.48 -9.54
N LEU A 918 -17.46 3.43 -8.87
CA LEU A 918 -17.36 3.70 -7.44
C LEU A 918 -17.84 5.11 -7.11
N LYS A 919 -17.43 6.12 -7.89
CA LYS A 919 -17.83 7.52 -7.69
C LYS A 919 -19.34 7.70 -7.74
N THR A 920 -20.03 7.04 -8.67
CA THR A 920 -21.48 7.19 -8.86
C THR A 920 -22.30 6.37 -7.86
N TYR A 921 -21.90 5.14 -7.54
CA TYR A 921 -22.59 4.32 -6.54
C TYR A 921 -22.42 4.87 -5.12
N VAL A 922 -21.23 5.36 -4.77
CA VAL A 922 -20.99 6.03 -3.48
C VAL A 922 -21.82 7.31 -3.35
N ASP A 923 -21.92 8.10 -4.41
CA ASP A 923 -22.76 9.31 -4.44
C ASP A 923 -24.25 8.97 -4.26
N GLU A 924 -24.74 7.91 -4.91
CA GLU A 924 -26.13 7.45 -4.74
C GLU A 924 -26.42 6.84 -3.37
N ALA A 925 -25.42 6.24 -2.70
CA ALA A 925 -25.53 5.83 -1.29
C ALA A 925 -25.59 7.02 -0.34
N LEU A 926 -24.92 8.13 -0.67
CA LEU A 926 -24.87 9.34 0.15
C LEU A 926 -26.20 10.14 0.09
N LYS A 927 -26.95 10.03 -1.01
CA LYS A 927 -28.21 10.76 -1.30
C LYS A 927 -29.46 10.14 -0.71
#